data_AF-A0AA97L2C4-F1
#
_entry.id   AF-A0AA97L2C4-F1
#
_cell.length_a   1.000
_cell.length_b   1.000
_cell.length_c   1.000
_cell.angle_alpha   90.00
_cell.angle_beta   90.00
_cell.angle_gamma   90.00
#
_symmetry.space_group_name_H-M   'P 1'
#
loop_
_entity.id
_entity.type
_entity.pdbx_description
1 polymer ?
#
loop_
_entity_poly.entity_id
_entity_poly.type
_entity_poly.pdbx_seq_one_letter_code
_entity_poly.pdbx_strand_id
1 'polypeptide(L)'
;MTERGIKWACEYCTYENWPSAIKCTMCRAQRPSGTIITEDPFKSGSSDVGRDWDPASIEGGSSPLICPDSSARPRVKSSYGMESANKWSCHMCTYLNWPRAIRCTQCLSQRRTRSPTESPQSSGSGSRPAPFPVDPCEEYNDRNKLNMRTQHWTCSVCTYENWAKARKCVVCDHPRPNNIEAIELAETEEASSIINEQDRTRWRGSCSSGNSQRRSPPTTKRESEVKMDFQRIELAGAVGCKEELEVDFKKLKQIKNRMKKTDWLFLNACVGVVEGDLAAIEAYKSSGGDIARQLSADEVRLLNRPSAFDVGYTLVHLAIRFQRQDMLAILLTEVSQHAAKCIPAMVCPELTEQIRREIAASLHQRKGDFACYFLTDLVTFTLPADIEDLPPTVQEKLFDEVLDRDVQKELEEESPIINWSLELGTRLDSRLYALWNRTAGDCLLDSVLQATWGIYDKDSVLRKALHDSLHDCSHWFYTRWKEWESWYSQSFGLHFSLREEQWQEDWAFILSLASQPGASLEQTHIFVLAHILRRPIIVYGVKYYKSFRGETLGYTRFQGVYLPLLWEQSFCWKSPIALGYTRGHFSALVAMENDGYGNRGAGANLNTDDDVTITFLPLVDSERKLLHIHFLSAQEIGNEEQQEKLLREWLDCCVTEGRVLVAMQKSSRRRNHPLVTQMVEKWLDRYRQIRPCTSLSDGEEDEDDDDE
;
A
#
# COMPACT_ATOMS: atom_id res chain seq x y z
N MET A 1 -38.38 -8.70 -16.76
CA MET A 1 -39.53 -8.49 -15.85
C MET A 1 -38.95 -7.99 -14.53
N THR A 2 -39.40 -6.83 -14.05
CA THR A 2 -38.83 -6.11 -12.90
C THR A 2 -39.61 -6.40 -11.63
N GLU A 3 -39.10 -7.28 -10.78
CA GLU A 3 -39.54 -7.32 -9.38
C GLU A 3 -38.80 -6.23 -8.60
N ARG A 4 -39.52 -5.16 -8.24
CA ARG A 4 -39.03 -4.18 -7.26
C ARG A 4 -39.12 -4.79 -5.87
N GLY A 5 -38.18 -5.67 -5.52
CA GLY A 5 -38.01 -6.15 -4.16
C GLY A 5 -37.73 -5.00 -3.19
N ILE A 6 -38.43 -4.96 -2.06
CA ILE A 6 -38.30 -3.93 -1.02
C ILE A 6 -36.90 -4.02 -0.41
N LYS A 7 -36.02 -3.07 -0.75
CA LYS A 7 -34.67 -2.96 -0.17
C LYS A 7 -34.76 -2.61 1.31
N TRP A 8 -33.81 -3.10 2.11
CA TRP A 8 -33.71 -2.76 3.53
C TRP A 8 -32.62 -1.71 3.76
N ALA A 9 -32.91 -0.66 4.53
CA ALA A 9 -31.93 0.33 4.89
C ALA A 9 -31.08 -0.16 6.07
N CYS A 10 -29.75 -0.03 5.97
CA CYS A 10 -28.86 -0.35 7.08
C CYS A 10 -29.06 0.63 8.24
N GLU A 11 -29.26 0.12 9.45
CA GLU A 11 -29.46 0.98 10.64
C GLU A 11 -28.22 1.81 11.01
N TYR A 12 -27.03 1.38 10.57
CA TYR A 12 -25.77 2.04 10.90
C TYR A 12 -25.36 3.11 9.89
N CYS A 13 -25.55 2.86 8.59
CA CYS A 13 -25.09 3.77 7.52
C CYS A 13 -26.18 4.19 6.55
N THR A 14 -27.44 3.80 6.80
CA THR A 14 -28.65 4.12 6.02
C THR A 14 -28.66 3.64 4.57
N TYR A 15 -27.63 2.90 4.13
CA TYR A 15 -27.54 2.38 2.77
C TYR A 15 -28.64 1.34 2.48
N GLU A 16 -29.26 1.44 1.30
CA GLU A 16 -30.30 0.52 0.84
C GLU A 16 -29.72 -0.76 0.26
N ASN A 17 -29.84 -1.84 1.02
CA ASN A 17 -29.36 -3.17 0.67
C ASN A 17 -30.44 -3.99 -0.02
N TRP A 18 -30.02 -4.89 -0.90
CA TRP A 18 -30.94 -5.82 -1.55
C TRP A 18 -31.58 -6.78 -0.53
N PRO A 19 -32.84 -7.24 -0.77
CA PRO A 19 -33.53 -8.14 0.14
C PRO A 19 -32.77 -9.45 0.44
N SER A 20 -31.92 -9.93 -0.47
CA SER A 20 -31.08 -11.11 -0.29
C SER A 20 -29.78 -10.85 0.48
N ALA A 21 -29.42 -9.58 0.74
CA ALA A 21 -28.18 -9.25 1.43
C ALA A 21 -28.34 -9.45 2.95
N ILE A 22 -27.51 -10.35 3.51
CA ILE A 22 -27.43 -10.64 4.95
C ILE A 22 -26.56 -9.65 5.73
N LYS A 23 -25.76 -8.85 5.01
CA LYS A 23 -24.89 -7.79 5.54
C LYS A 23 -24.98 -6.55 4.65
N CYS A 24 -24.78 -5.38 5.23
CA CYS A 24 -24.80 -4.12 4.50
C CYS A 24 -23.63 -4.05 3.50
N THR A 25 -23.91 -3.73 2.24
CA THR A 25 -22.88 -3.62 1.19
C THR A 25 -21.84 -2.54 1.49
N MET A 26 -22.22 -1.48 2.22
CA MET A 26 -21.34 -0.34 2.50
C MET A 26 -20.52 -0.49 3.77
N CYS A 27 -21.13 -0.92 4.88
CA CYS A 27 -20.45 -0.97 6.19
C CYS A 27 -20.28 -2.39 6.75
N ARG A 28 -20.73 -3.41 6.02
CA ARG A 28 -20.74 -4.82 6.43
C ARG A 28 -21.52 -5.15 7.71
N ALA A 29 -22.22 -4.18 8.30
CA ALA A 29 -23.09 -4.42 9.44
C ALA A 29 -24.18 -5.44 9.11
N GLN A 30 -24.45 -6.34 10.05
CA GLN A 30 -25.39 -7.44 9.86
C GLN A 30 -26.81 -6.93 9.77
N ARG A 31 -27.64 -7.56 8.93
CA ARG A 31 -29.05 -7.21 8.81
C ARG A 31 -29.77 -7.55 10.14
N PRO A 32 -30.55 -6.62 10.71
CA PRO A 32 -31.38 -6.92 11.88
C PRO A 32 -32.39 -8.02 11.53
N SER A 33 -32.37 -9.13 12.27
CA SER A 33 -33.18 -10.32 12.00
C SER A 33 -34.67 -10.08 12.25
N GLY A 34 -35.46 -10.05 11.18
CA GLY A 34 -36.92 -10.26 11.20
C GLY A 34 -37.25 -11.45 10.31
N THR A 35 -37.98 -12.42 10.87
CA THR A 35 -38.35 -13.76 10.40
C THR A 35 -38.32 -14.00 8.87
N ILE A 36 -37.58 -15.03 8.47
CA ILE A 36 -37.47 -15.56 7.10
C ILE A 36 -38.71 -16.42 6.81
N ILE A 37 -39.40 -16.18 5.68
CA ILE A 37 -40.18 -17.21 4.98
C ILE A 37 -39.38 -17.57 3.73
N THR A 38 -38.78 -18.75 3.75
CA THR A 38 -38.13 -19.39 2.61
C THR A 38 -39.20 -19.98 1.69
N GLU A 39 -39.15 -19.67 0.40
CA GLU A 39 -39.61 -20.61 -0.63
C GLU A 39 -38.39 -21.07 -1.44
N ASP A 40 -38.05 -22.35 -1.24
CA ASP A 40 -37.10 -23.11 -2.06
C ASP A 40 -37.80 -23.66 -3.31
N PRO A 41 -37.10 -23.79 -4.44
CA PRO A 41 -37.56 -24.64 -5.51
C PRO A 41 -36.57 -25.77 -5.89
N PHE A 42 -37.14 -26.98 -5.96
CA PHE A 42 -36.76 -28.21 -6.69
C PHE A 42 -35.71 -29.17 -6.09
N LYS A 43 -36.18 -30.37 -5.69
CA LYS A 43 -35.75 -31.66 -6.30
C LYS A 43 -36.84 -32.74 -6.25
N SER A 44 -36.87 -33.50 -7.36
CA SER A 44 -37.31 -34.89 -7.59
C SER A 44 -38.79 -35.26 -7.47
N GLY A 45 -39.32 -35.77 -8.60
CA GLY A 45 -40.63 -36.41 -8.68
C GLY A 45 -40.64 -37.86 -8.22
N SER A 46 -41.84 -38.30 -7.82
CA SER A 46 -42.28 -39.68 -7.84
C SER A 46 -43.81 -39.70 -7.99
N SER A 47 -44.26 -40.47 -8.99
CA SER A 47 -45.49 -41.28 -9.07
C SER A 47 -46.86 -40.70 -8.69
N ASP A 48 -47.71 -40.73 -9.70
CA ASP A 48 -49.08 -41.27 -9.73
C ASP A 48 -50.32 -40.43 -9.32
N VAL A 49 -51.11 -40.20 -10.38
CA VAL A 49 -52.56 -40.43 -10.50
C VAL A 49 -53.52 -39.61 -9.61
N GLY A 50 -54.10 -38.59 -10.26
CA GLY A 50 -55.53 -38.61 -10.55
C GLY A 50 -56.44 -37.65 -9.79
N ARG A 51 -57.07 -36.73 -10.57
CA ARG A 51 -58.42 -36.14 -10.45
C ARG A 51 -58.69 -35.27 -9.19
N ASP A 52 -59.49 -34.22 -9.16
CA ASP A 52 -60.22 -33.35 -10.09
C ASP A 52 -60.99 -32.37 -9.14
N TRP A 53 -61.33 -31.15 -9.59
CA TRP A 53 -62.27 -30.16 -9.01
C TRP A 53 -61.86 -29.11 -7.95
N ASP A 54 -62.58 -27.99 -8.10
CA ASP A 54 -62.37 -26.58 -7.72
C ASP A 54 -63.15 -26.16 -6.41
N PRO A 55 -63.14 -24.86 -5.98
CA PRO A 55 -63.02 -24.45 -4.57
C PRO A 55 -64.25 -23.76 -3.92
N ALA A 56 -64.22 -23.55 -2.59
CA ALA A 56 -64.87 -22.45 -1.82
C ALA A 56 -64.45 -22.53 -0.32
N SER A 57 -63.85 -21.50 0.30
CA SER A 57 -64.47 -20.36 1.03
C SER A 57 -65.22 -20.73 2.33
N ILE A 58 -64.83 -20.15 3.48
CA ILE A 58 -65.67 -19.38 4.45
C ILE A 58 -65.03 -19.26 5.86
N GLU A 59 -64.79 -17.99 6.23
CA GLU A 59 -65.02 -17.22 7.49
C GLU A 59 -64.66 -17.68 8.92
N GLY A 60 -64.17 -16.67 9.67
CA GLY A 60 -64.55 -16.34 11.05
C GLY A 60 -63.45 -16.61 12.09
N GLY A 61 -63.02 -15.73 13.00
CA GLY A 61 -63.46 -14.40 13.41
C GLY A 61 -63.00 -14.15 14.88
N SER A 62 -62.86 -12.88 15.26
CA SER A 62 -62.87 -12.28 16.62
C SER A 62 -61.57 -12.09 17.46
N SER A 63 -61.28 -10.80 17.75
CA SER A 63 -60.43 -10.21 18.81
C SER A 63 -61.23 -10.02 20.13
N PRO A 64 -60.76 -9.46 21.29
CA PRO A 64 -60.16 -8.10 21.45
C PRO A 64 -59.16 -7.80 22.63
N LEU A 65 -58.34 -6.74 22.43
CA LEU A 65 -57.91 -5.59 23.27
C LEU A 65 -57.64 -5.69 24.80
N ILE A 66 -56.47 -5.19 25.27
CA ILE A 66 -56.25 -4.09 26.27
C ILE A 66 -54.83 -3.46 26.09
N CYS A 67 -54.74 -2.12 26.07
CA CYS A 67 -53.51 -1.28 26.17
C CYS A 67 -53.60 -0.36 27.43
N PRO A 68 -52.50 0.28 27.90
CA PRO A 68 -52.35 1.74 27.72
C PRO A 68 -50.87 2.21 27.54
N ASP A 69 -50.54 3.09 26.58
CA ASP A 69 -50.47 4.58 26.61
C ASP A 69 -49.15 5.09 27.28
N SER A 70 -48.28 5.92 26.70
CA SER A 70 -48.47 7.32 26.25
C SER A 70 -47.21 7.86 25.54
N SER A 71 -47.39 8.66 24.47
CA SER A 71 -46.90 10.08 24.37
C SER A 71 -47.08 10.67 22.96
N ALA A 72 -47.35 11.97 22.91
CA ALA A 72 -48.05 12.69 21.85
C ALA A 72 -47.18 13.26 20.69
N ARG A 73 -47.78 13.23 19.47
CA ARG A 73 -47.90 14.23 18.35
C ARG A 73 -46.75 15.22 18.00
N PRO A 74 -46.63 15.74 16.74
CA PRO A 74 -47.68 15.91 15.72
C PRO A 74 -47.33 15.51 14.25
N ARG A 75 -48.40 15.43 13.44
CA ARG A 75 -48.39 15.21 11.98
C ARG A 75 -47.71 16.36 11.22
N VAL A 76 -46.79 16.01 10.32
CA VAL A 76 -46.45 16.77 9.10
C VAL A 76 -46.64 15.83 7.91
N LYS A 77 -47.27 16.32 6.85
CA LYS A 77 -47.61 15.58 5.62
C LYS A 77 -46.35 15.01 4.95
N SER A 78 -46.37 13.73 4.57
CA SER A 78 -45.37 13.12 3.69
C SER A 78 -45.69 13.49 2.24
N SER A 79 -44.81 14.27 1.62
CA SER A 79 -44.78 14.50 0.18
C SER A 79 -43.42 14.07 -0.35
N TYR A 80 -43.27 12.79 -0.70
CA TYR A 80 -42.13 12.31 -1.50
C TYR A 80 -42.59 11.28 -2.54
N GLY A 81 -43.44 11.73 -3.45
CA GLY A 81 -43.35 11.29 -4.83
C GLY A 81 -42.70 12.44 -5.60
N MET A 82 -41.63 12.15 -6.36
CA MET A 82 -40.91 13.05 -7.30
C MET A 82 -39.55 13.59 -6.84
N GLU A 83 -38.53 12.74 -6.65
CA GLU A 83 -37.12 13.18 -6.50
C GLU A 83 -36.09 12.34 -7.30
N SER A 84 -36.47 11.77 -8.44
CA SER A 84 -35.51 11.14 -9.38
C SER A 84 -35.20 11.98 -10.62
N ALA A 85 -35.82 13.16 -10.79
CA ALA A 85 -35.79 13.89 -12.06
C ALA A 85 -34.70 14.97 -12.23
N ASN A 86 -33.86 15.26 -11.22
CA ASN A 86 -33.01 16.47 -11.27
C ASN A 86 -31.54 16.29 -10.86
N LYS A 87 -30.99 15.07 -10.85
CA LYS A 87 -29.54 14.85 -10.58
C LYS A 87 -28.70 15.14 -11.84
N TRP A 88 -27.52 15.72 -11.69
CA TRP A 88 -26.61 16.02 -12.82
C TRP A 88 -25.39 15.08 -12.81
N SER A 89 -25.01 14.54 -13.96
CA SER A 89 -23.81 13.70 -14.09
C SER A 89 -22.54 14.56 -14.18
N CYS A 90 -21.50 14.17 -13.43
CA CYS A 90 -20.23 14.86 -13.48
C CYS A 90 -19.55 14.66 -14.84
N HIS A 91 -19.08 15.73 -15.46
CA HIS A 91 -18.35 15.62 -16.72
C HIS A 91 -16.97 14.95 -16.61
N MET A 92 -16.38 14.90 -15.40
CA MET A 92 -15.05 14.31 -15.19
C MET A 92 -15.12 12.84 -14.75
N CYS A 93 -16.03 12.49 -13.83
CA CYS A 93 -16.10 11.14 -13.26
C CYS A 93 -17.48 10.48 -13.41
N THR A 94 -18.40 11.08 -14.16
CA THR A 94 -19.77 10.59 -14.44
C THR A 94 -20.72 10.45 -13.24
N TYR A 95 -20.23 10.66 -12.01
CA TYR A 95 -21.01 10.55 -10.78
C TYR A 95 -22.27 11.45 -10.80
N LEU A 96 -23.41 10.89 -10.37
CA LEU A 96 -24.71 11.57 -10.34
C LEU A 96 -24.84 12.41 -9.07
N ASN A 97 -24.67 13.72 -9.24
CA ASN A 97 -24.71 14.70 -8.17
C ASN A 97 -26.11 15.25 -7.94
N TRP A 98 -26.40 15.65 -6.71
CA TRP A 98 -27.65 16.31 -6.36
C TRP A 98 -27.80 17.65 -7.11
N PRO A 99 -29.02 18.06 -7.49
CA PRO A 99 -29.27 19.31 -8.23
C PRO A 99 -28.70 20.57 -7.56
N ARG A 100 -28.56 20.59 -6.23
CA ARG A 100 -27.98 21.71 -5.48
C ARG A 100 -26.45 21.67 -5.38
N ALA A 101 -25.82 20.55 -5.75
CA ALA A 101 -24.37 20.42 -5.69
C ALA A 101 -23.72 21.24 -6.82
N ILE A 102 -22.92 22.24 -6.43
CA ILE A 102 -22.14 23.08 -7.35
C ILE A 102 -20.82 22.42 -7.79
N ARG A 103 -20.40 21.38 -7.07
CA ARG A 103 -19.23 20.54 -7.35
C ARG A 103 -19.61 19.07 -7.21
N CYS A 104 -18.87 18.21 -7.89
CA CYS A 104 -19.08 16.78 -7.82
C CYS A 104 -18.69 16.23 -6.46
N THR A 105 -19.54 15.45 -5.80
CA THR A 105 -19.21 14.86 -4.49
C THR A 105 -18.03 13.89 -4.54
N GLN A 106 -17.85 13.20 -5.68
CA GLN A 106 -16.77 12.24 -5.87
C GLN A 106 -15.42 12.88 -6.21
N CYS A 107 -15.33 13.61 -7.32
CA CYS A 107 -14.06 14.16 -7.81
C CYS A 107 -13.91 15.68 -7.59
N LEU A 108 -14.83 16.31 -6.86
CA LEU A 108 -14.87 17.75 -6.57
C LEU A 108 -14.92 18.69 -7.79
N SER A 109 -15.06 18.13 -9.00
CA SER A 109 -15.13 18.90 -10.26
C SER A 109 -16.39 19.75 -10.34
N GLN A 110 -16.26 21.00 -10.79
CA GLN A 110 -17.36 21.97 -10.79
C GLN A 110 -18.45 21.64 -11.83
N ARG A 111 -19.72 21.89 -11.46
CA ARG A 111 -20.86 21.70 -12.37
C ARG A 111 -20.78 22.71 -13.51
N ARG A 112 -20.77 22.23 -14.76
CA ARG A 112 -20.95 23.09 -15.94
C ARG A 112 -22.43 23.39 -16.12
N THR A 113 -22.84 24.64 -16.01
CA THR A 113 -24.16 25.12 -16.43
C THR A 113 -24.05 25.65 -17.86
N ARG A 114 -24.47 24.84 -18.85
CA ARG A 114 -24.82 25.34 -20.19
C ARG A 114 -26.21 24.82 -20.53
N SER A 115 -27.13 25.73 -20.77
CA SER A 115 -28.51 25.47 -21.19
C SER A 115 -28.53 24.87 -22.62
N PRO A 116 -29.42 23.93 -22.94
CA PRO A 116 -29.57 23.41 -24.30
C PRO A 116 -30.71 24.15 -25.03
N THR A 117 -30.35 25.07 -25.93
CA THR A 117 -31.23 25.50 -27.01
C THR A 117 -30.36 26.05 -28.13
N GLU A 118 -30.21 25.28 -29.20
CA GLU A 118 -30.38 25.75 -30.58
C GLU A 118 -30.04 24.60 -31.55
N SER A 119 -31.07 24.16 -32.27
CA SER A 119 -31.00 23.27 -33.43
C SER A 119 -30.55 24.11 -34.64
N PRO A 120 -29.66 23.63 -35.53
CA PRO A 120 -29.39 24.35 -36.76
C PRO A 120 -30.44 24.02 -37.82
N GLN A 121 -31.18 25.03 -38.26
CA GLN A 121 -31.98 24.99 -39.49
C GLN A 121 -31.13 25.32 -40.72
N SER A 122 -31.46 24.64 -41.81
CA SER A 122 -30.88 24.68 -43.16
C SER A 122 -31.33 25.90 -43.99
N SER A 123 -30.46 26.38 -44.91
CA SER A 123 -30.67 26.96 -46.28
C SER A 123 -29.46 27.87 -46.62
N GLY A 124 -28.86 28.00 -47.81
CA GLY A 124 -29.00 27.44 -49.15
C GLY A 124 -28.14 28.26 -50.16
N SER A 125 -27.44 27.56 -51.08
CA SER A 125 -26.93 27.91 -52.43
C SER A 125 -25.97 29.08 -52.74
N GLY A 126 -24.93 28.77 -53.56
CA GLY A 126 -24.18 29.70 -54.44
C GLY A 126 -22.84 29.12 -54.93
N SER A 127 -22.51 29.20 -56.23
CA SER A 127 -21.66 28.24 -56.99
C SER A 127 -20.30 28.78 -57.51
N ARG A 128 -19.22 27.95 -57.42
CA ARG A 128 -18.03 27.68 -58.32
C ARG A 128 -17.15 28.85 -58.88
N PRO A 129 -15.90 28.63 -59.43
CA PRO A 129 -15.11 27.40 -59.68
C PRO A 129 -13.61 27.38 -59.21
N ALA A 130 -12.94 26.21 -59.33
CA ALA A 130 -11.54 25.89 -58.96
C ALA A 130 -10.48 26.18 -60.07
N PRO A 131 -9.15 26.07 -59.81
CA PRO A 131 -8.41 24.80 -60.10
C PRO A 131 -7.17 24.39 -59.22
N PHE A 132 -7.08 23.07 -58.92
CA PHE A 132 -5.96 22.06 -58.76
C PHE A 132 -4.69 22.28 -57.85
N PRO A 133 -3.89 21.21 -57.52
CA PRO A 133 -4.09 20.27 -56.40
C PRO A 133 -2.86 20.12 -55.45
N VAL A 134 -3.06 19.89 -54.15
CA VAL A 134 -1.99 19.40 -53.24
C VAL A 134 -2.54 18.39 -52.22
N ASP A 135 -1.68 17.43 -51.90
CA ASP A 135 -1.78 16.20 -51.08
C ASP A 135 -2.70 16.22 -49.83
N PRO A 136 -3.51 15.18 -49.54
CA PRO A 136 -4.39 15.14 -48.38
C PRO A 136 -3.74 14.40 -47.18
N CYS A 137 -3.17 15.15 -46.22
CA CYS A 137 -2.81 14.60 -44.91
C CYS A 137 -2.79 15.62 -43.73
N GLU A 138 -2.90 16.93 -43.96
CA GLU A 138 -2.70 17.93 -42.89
C GLU A 138 -3.94 18.77 -42.52
N GLU A 139 -5.07 18.14 -42.22
CA GLU A 139 -6.26 18.88 -41.77
C GLU A 139 -7.03 18.18 -40.65
N TYR A 140 -6.38 18.01 -39.48
CA TYR A 140 -7.14 17.72 -38.25
C TYR A 140 -6.63 18.37 -36.95
N ASN A 141 -5.67 19.30 -36.99
CA ASN A 141 -5.07 19.82 -35.75
C ASN A 141 -5.13 21.34 -35.52
N ASP A 142 -5.98 22.07 -36.24
CA ASP A 142 -6.03 23.54 -36.15
C ASP A 142 -7.29 24.12 -35.47
N ARG A 143 -7.68 23.54 -34.33
CA ARG A 143 -8.76 24.09 -33.50
C ARG A 143 -8.39 24.50 -32.08
N ASN A 144 -7.10 24.53 -31.73
CA ASN A 144 -6.63 24.95 -30.41
C ASN A 144 -5.62 26.11 -30.41
N LYS A 145 -5.68 27.00 -31.41
CA LYS A 145 -5.05 28.33 -31.32
C LYS A 145 -6.11 29.40 -31.07
N LEU A 146 -6.43 29.62 -29.79
CA LEU A 146 -6.95 30.92 -29.34
C LEU A 146 -6.53 31.16 -27.87
N ASN A 147 -5.82 32.28 -27.71
CA ASN A 147 -5.37 32.95 -26.48
C ASN A 147 -4.11 32.42 -25.77
N MET A 148 -2.98 32.84 -26.33
CA MET A 148 -1.75 33.14 -25.60
C MET A 148 -2.01 34.13 -24.44
N ARG A 149 -1.34 33.89 -23.29
CA ARG A 149 -1.03 34.85 -22.20
C ARG A 149 -2.21 35.44 -21.42
N THR A 150 -2.77 34.66 -20.49
CA THR A 150 -3.42 35.22 -19.28
C THR A 150 -2.38 35.42 -18.19
N GLN A 151 -2.07 36.68 -17.86
CA GLN A 151 -1.19 37.01 -16.74
C GLN A 151 -1.88 36.65 -15.41
N HIS A 152 -1.17 35.95 -14.53
CA HIS A 152 -1.58 35.62 -13.15
C HIS A 152 -0.53 36.17 -12.17
N TRP A 153 -0.89 36.37 -10.91
CA TRP A 153 0.05 36.67 -9.82
C TRP A 153 -0.11 35.66 -8.69
N THR A 154 1.01 35.17 -8.18
CA THR A 154 1.04 34.17 -7.11
C THR A 154 0.96 34.86 -5.74
N CYS A 155 0.06 34.41 -4.87
CA CYS A 155 -0.05 34.93 -3.51
C CYS A 155 1.20 34.56 -2.70
N SER A 156 1.85 35.55 -2.08
CA SER A 156 3.03 35.32 -1.24
C SER A 156 2.75 34.54 0.05
N VAL A 157 1.49 34.44 0.48
CA VAL A 157 1.11 33.79 1.75
C VAL A 157 0.62 32.35 1.53
N CYS A 158 -0.25 32.14 0.54
CA CYS A 158 -0.89 30.83 0.33
C CYS A 158 -0.57 30.23 -1.05
N THR A 159 0.36 30.82 -1.78
CA THR A 159 0.86 30.38 -3.10
C THR A 159 -0.19 30.22 -4.21
N TYR A 160 -1.43 30.61 -3.96
CA TYR A 160 -2.51 30.54 -4.95
C TYR A 160 -2.29 31.51 -6.12
N GLU A 161 -2.49 31.03 -7.36
CA GLU A 161 -2.43 31.85 -8.56
C GLU A 161 -3.72 32.66 -8.77
N ASN A 162 -3.61 33.95 -8.54
CA ASN A 162 -4.70 34.89 -8.71
C ASN A 162 -4.68 35.51 -10.11
N TRP A 163 -5.86 35.87 -10.61
CA TRP A 163 -6.01 36.60 -11.87
C TRP A 163 -5.30 37.96 -11.81
N ALA A 164 -4.66 38.40 -12.90
CA ALA A 164 -3.92 39.68 -12.93
C ALA A 164 -4.74 40.92 -12.54
N LYS A 165 -6.07 40.89 -12.59
CA LYS A 165 -6.95 42.00 -12.16
C LYS A 165 -7.36 41.92 -10.69
N ALA A 166 -7.11 40.80 -10.01
CA ALA A 166 -7.46 40.62 -8.61
C ALA A 166 -6.56 41.49 -7.72
N ARG A 167 -7.18 42.36 -6.91
CA ARG A 167 -6.48 43.26 -5.96
C ARG A 167 -6.07 42.55 -4.66
N LYS A 168 -6.71 41.42 -4.36
CA LYS A 168 -6.46 40.55 -3.21
C LYS A 168 -6.59 39.08 -3.59
N CYS A 169 -5.98 38.20 -2.82
CA CYS A 169 -6.01 36.76 -3.05
C CYS A 169 -7.41 36.21 -2.83
N VAL A 170 -7.95 35.44 -3.77
CA VAL A 170 -9.32 34.89 -3.63
C VAL A 170 -9.45 33.82 -2.53
N VAL A 171 -8.32 33.23 -2.11
CA VAL A 171 -8.30 32.15 -1.11
C VAL A 171 -8.11 32.70 0.31
N CYS A 172 -7.20 33.64 0.50
CA CYS A 172 -6.83 34.12 1.83
C CYS A 172 -7.02 35.62 2.03
N ASP A 173 -7.60 36.31 1.05
CA ASP A 173 -7.83 37.77 1.04
C ASP A 173 -6.57 38.64 1.18
N HIS A 174 -5.39 38.04 1.10
CA HIS A 174 -4.12 38.77 1.21
C HIS A 174 -3.90 39.70 -0.01
N PRO A 175 -3.56 40.98 0.19
CA PRO A 175 -3.45 41.95 -0.89
C PRO A 175 -2.31 41.62 -1.86
N ARG A 176 -2.46 42.04 -3.12
CA ARG A 176 -1.43 41.87 -4.15
C ARG A 176 -0.21 42.75 -3.84
N PRO A 177 1.02 42.21 -3.83
CA PRO A 177 2.23 43.03 -3.73
C PRO A 177 2.40 43.90 -4.99
N ASN A 178 2.74 45.20 -4.82
CA ASN A 178 2.98 46.23 -5.85
C ASN A 178 1.78 46.87 -6.57
N ASN A 179 0.67 47.16 -5.88
CA ASN A 179 -0.32 48.11 -6.41
C ASN A 179 -0.22 49.47 -5.66
N ILE A 180 0.32 50.48 -6.35
CA ILE A 180 0.64 51.81 -5.81
C ILE A 180 -0.63 52.59 -5.38
N GLU A 181 -1.82 52.22 -5.88
CA GLU A 181 -3.09 52.90 -5.53
C GLU A 181 -3.80 52.32 -4.29
N ALA A 182 -3.23 51.31 -3.62
CA ALA A 182 -3.80 50.75 -2.38
C ALA A 182 -3.09 51.26 -1.11
N ILE A 183 -2.08 52.11 -1.26
CA ILE A 183 -1.28 52.65 -0.14
C ILE A 183 -1.89 53.95 0.43
N GLU A 184 -2.81 54.64 -0.27
CA GLU A 184 -3.37 55.92 0.19
C GLU A 184 -4.67 55.85 1.01
N LEU A 185 -5.21 54.65 1.30
CA LEU A 185 -6.47 54.52 2.07
C LEU A 185 -6.32 53.76 3.40
N ALA A 186 -5.09 53.46 3.82
CA ALA A 186 -4.81 52.81 5.11
C ALA A 186 -3.90 53.63 6.05
N GLU A 187 -3.49 54.83 5.67
CA GLU A 187 -2.58 55.69 6.45
C GLU A 187 -3.27 56.87 7.18
N THR A 188 -4.57 56.77 7.46
CA THR A 188 -5.26 57.69 8.37
C THR A 188 -6.06 56.91 9.39
N GLU A 189 -5.36 56.33 10.36
CA GLU A 189 -5.74 56.30 11.78
C GLU A 189 -4.56 55.72 12.59
N GLU A 190 -3.76 56.66 13.12
CA GLU A 190 -2.88 56.61 14.30
C GLU A 190 -2.03 55.34 14.54
N ALA A 191 -0.71 55.33 14.37
CA ALA A 191 0.35 56.14 15.02
C ALA A 191 0.40 56.03 16.56
N SER A 192 1.31 55.18 17.06
CA SER A 192 2.23 55.42 18.20
C SER A 192 3.02 54.13 18.48
N SER A 193 4.34 54.06 18.70
CA SER A 193 5.38 55.07 18.91
C SER A 193 6.76 54.38 19.04
N ILE A 194 7.78 54.96 18.37
CA ILE A 194 9.19 55.21 18.83
C ILE A 194 10.11 53.97 19.00
N ILE A 195 11.04 53.63 18.08
CA ILE A 195 12.35 54.24 17.65
C ILE A 195 13.53 53.95 18.61
N ASN A 196 14.54 53.21 18.13
CA ASN A 196 15.96 53.60 17.87
C ASN A 196 16.79 52.31 17.66
N GLU A 197 17.30 51.93 16.49
CA GLU A 197 18.38 52.50 15.64
C GLU A 197 19.78 52.62 16.27
N GLN A 198 20.76 52.32 15.40
CA GLN A 198 22.23 52.44 15.47
C GLN A 198 22.98 51.15 15.90
N ASP A 199 23.99 50.64 15.19
CA ASP A 199 24.74 51.21 14.08
C ASP A 199 25.46 50.15 13.23
N ARG A 200 25.84 50.61 12.04
CA ARG A 200 26.33 49.90 10.86
C ARG A 200 27.87 49.86 10.83
N THR A 201 28.39 48.79 10.21
CA THR A 201 29.69 48.70 9.49
C THR A 201 30.96 48.69 10.38
N ARG A 202 32.07 47.99 10.06
CA ARG A 202 32.81 47.94 8.78
C ARG A 202 34.08 47.05 8.93
N TRP A 203 34.68 46.63 7.79
CA TRP A 203 36.06 46.08 7.54
C TRP A 203 36.26 44.54 7.59
N ARG A 204 36.45 43.79 6.47
CA ARG A 204 37.68 43.54 5.63
C ARG A 204 38.93 43.23 6.46
N GLY A 205 39.81 42.24 6.23
CA GLY A 205 40.04 41.22 5.19
C GLY A 205 41.53 40.78 5.23
N SER A 206 41.82 39.53 4.84
CA SER A 206 43.10 38.97 4.32
C SER A 206 44.33 38.56 5.19
N CYS A 207 44.62 37.24 5.13
CA CYS A 207 45.87 36.49 4.83
C CYS A 207 47.20 36.63 5.62
N SER A 208 47.72 35.50 6.13
CA SER A 208 48.98 34.79 5.70
C SER A 208 49.87 34.21 6.83
N SER A 209 50.18 32.91 6.67
CA SER A 209 51.40 32.12 6.96
C SER A 209 52.19 32.23 8.28
N GLY A 210 52.46 31.06 8.88
CA GLY A 210 53.52 30.87 9.89
C GLY A 210 53.54 29.47 10.51
N ASN A 211 54.35 28.59 9.93
CA ASN A 211 54.54 27.18 10.30
C ASN A 211 55.48 27.04 11.53
N SER A 212 55.13 26.26 12.55
CA SER A 212 56.13 25.59 13.41
C SER A 212 55.55 24.41 14.19
N GLN A 213 56.40 23.39 14.30
CA GLN A 213 56.10 22.00 14.53
C GLN A 213 55.98 21.59 16.02
N ARG A 214 55.06 20.64 16.24
CA ARG A 214 55.17 19.40 17.04
C ARG A 214 55.67 19.46 18.49
N ARG A 215 54.77 19.09 19.40
CA ARG A 215 54.92 17.99 20.38
C ARG A 215 53.52 17.48 20.80
N SER A 216 53.25 16.19 20.62
CA SER A 216 52.01 15.48 21.00
C SER A 216 51.95 15.20 22.52
N PRO A 217 50.77 14.85 23.11
CA PRO A 217 50.29 13.45 23.13
C PRO A 217 48.73 13.35 23.10
N PRO A 218 48.06 12.23 23.46
CA PRO A 218 47.45 11.27 22.53
C PRO A 218 45.90 11.27 22.50
N THR A 219 45.42 10.55 21.48
CA THR A 219 44.06 10.07 21.16
C THR A 219 43.00 10.01 22.27
N THR A 220 41.82 10.60 22.00
CA THR A 220 40.53 10.16 22.56
C THR A 220 39.53 9.89 21.44
N LYS A 221 39.06 8.65 21.39
CA LYS A 221 37.87 8.23 20.65
C LYS A 221 36.67 9.02 21.19
N ARG A 222 35.94 9.69 20.31
CA ARG A 222 34.69 10.36 20.64
C ARG A 222 33.54 9.50 20.14
N GLU A 223 33.05 8.62 21.00
CA GLU A 223 31.70 8.09 20.89
C GLU A 223 30.74 9.22 21.31
N SER A 224 29.88 9.63 20.39
CA SER A 224 28.85 10.63 20.64
C SER A 224 27.65 9.94 21.29
N GLU A 225 27.70 9.74 22.61
CA GLU A 225 26.49 9.53 23.40
C GLU A 225 25.69 10.84 23.45
N VAL A 226 24.54 10.84 22.78
CA VAL A 226 23.52 11.88 22.93
C VAL A 226 22.88 11.71 24.31
N LYS A 227 23.41 12.42 25.31
CA LYS A 227 22.71 12.63 26.58
C LYS A 227 21.48 13.50 26.31
N MET A 228 20.30 12.90 26.36
CA MET A 228 19.05 13.65 26.42
C MET A 228 18.86 14.20 27.84
N ASP A 229 18.83 15.54 27.94
CA ASP A 229 18.61 16.27 29.19
C ASP A 229 17.18 16.05 29.70
N PHE A 230 17.04 15.26 30.76
CA PHE A 230 15.79 15.08 31.50
C PHE A 230 15.86 15.89 32.80
N GLN A 231 15.71 17.21 32.71
CA GLN A 231 15.60 18.05 33.89
C GLN A 231 14.74 19.30 33.62
N ARG A 232 13.42 19.09 33.59
CA ARG A 232 12.40 20.07 34.01
C ARG A 232 11.06 19.38 34.17
N ILE A 233 10.76 18.95 35.39
CA ILE A 233 9.40 18.76 35.87
C ILE A 233 9.33 19.62 37.13
N GLU A 234 8.59 20.72 37.04
CA GLU A 234 8.36 21.63 38.16
C GLU A 234 7.53 20.92 39.23
N LEU A 235 8.07 20.83 40.45
CA LEU A 235 7.34 20.39 41.64
C LEU A 235 6.50 21.56 42.15
N ALA A 236 5.18 21.49 41.96
CA ALA A 236 4.23 22.29 42.72
C ALA A 236 3.33 21.37 43.56
N GLY A 237 3.53 21.43 44.88
CA GLY A 237 2.51 21.09 45.88
C GLY A 237 2.47 19.65 46.39
N ALA A 238 3.28 19.33 47.40
CA ALA A 238 2.91 18.35 48.43
C ALA A 238 3.71 18.64 49.72
N VAL A 239 2.98 18.92 50.81
CA VAL A 239 3.52 18.99 52.17
C VAL A 239 3.68 17.55 52.66
N GLY A 240 4.86 16.96 52.42
CA GLY A 240 5.24 15.64 52.93
C GLY A 240 6.46 15.76 53.86
N CYS A 241 6.52 14.93 54.90
CA CYS A 241 7.67 14.88 55.81
C CYS A 241 8.94 14.49 55.05
N LYS A 242 10.09 15.09 55.43
CA LYS A 242 11.38 14.96 54.74
C LYS A 242 11.85 13.50 54.53
N GLU A 243 11.42 12.58 55.40
CA GLU A 243 11.67 11.14 55.30
C GLU A 243 10.82 10.43 54.24
N GLU A 244 9.56 10.84 54.02
CA GLU A 244 8.70 10.26 52.97
C GLU A 244 9.20 10.63 51.57
N LEU A 245 9.67 11.87 51.38
CA LEU A 245 10.30 12.35 50.14
C LEU A 245 11.61 11.59 49.82
N GLU A 246 12.42 11.25 50.83
CA GLU A 246 13.64 10.46 50.63
C GLU A 246 13.33 8.99 50.29
N VAL A 247 12.30 8.40 50.90
CA VAL A 247 11.84 7.04 50.59
C VAL A 247 11.24 6.98 49.19
N ASP A 248 10.48 8.00 48.78
CA ASP A 248 9.88 8.08 47.46
C ASP A 248 10.95 8.29 46.36
N PHE A 249 11.96 9.12 46.63
CA PHE A 249 13.09 9.29 45.70
C PHE A 249 13.92 8.00 45.54
N LYS A 250 14.13 7.24 46.63
CA LYS A 250 14.80 5.92 46.58
C LYS A 250 13.98 4.92 45.78
N LYS A 251 12.65 4.90 45.95
CA LYS A 251 11.74 4.04 45.16
C LYS A 251 11.74 4.43 43.69
N LEU A 252 11.64 5.72 43.35
CA LEU A 252 11.72 6.18 41.96
C LEU A 252 13.03 5.78 41.29
N LYS A 253 14.15 5.89 42.02
CA LYS A 253 15.46 5.47 41.52
C LYS A 253 15.52 3.96 41.27
N GLN A 254 14.94 3.16 42.16
CA GLN A 254 14.84 1.70 41.97
C GLN A 254 13.98 1.33 40.77
N ILE A 255 12.85 2.02 40.56
CA ILE A 255 11.98 1.82 39.40
C ILE A 255 12.75 2.15 38.12
N LYS A 256 13.37 3.34 38.03
CA LYS A 256 14.17 3.77 36.88
C LYS A 256 15.29 2.78 36.53
N ASN A 257 15.97 2.22 37.52
CA ASN A 257 17.07 1.27 37.31
C ASN A 257 16.61 -0.08 36.72
N ARG A 258 15.31 -0.41 36.82
CA ARG A 258 14.75 -1.65 36.28
C ARG A 258 14.16 -1.47 34.88
N MET A 259 14.01 -0.23 34.41
CA MET A 259 13.38 0.07 33.12
C MET A 259 14.31 -0.23 31.95
N LYS A 260 13.76 -0.94 30.96
CA LYS A 260 14.40 -1.19 29.67
C LYS A 260 14.08 -0.06 28.70
N LYS A 261 14.80 -0.01 27.57
CA LYS A 261 14.55 0.95 26.49
C LYS A 261 13.09 0.95 26.01
N THR A 262 12.47 -0.21 25.91
CA THR A 262 11.06 -0.39 25.52
C THR A 262 10.09 0.21 26.54
N ASP A 263 10.42 0.16 27.83
CA ASP A 263 9.60 0.75 28.89
C ASP A 263 9.65 2.27 28.82
N TRP A 264 10.83 2.83 28.55
CA TRP A 264 10.97 4.27 28.31
C TRP A 264 10.21 4.74 27.07
N LEU A 265 10.26 3.99 25.97
CA LEU A 265 9.49 4.30 24.78
C LEU A 265 7.97 4.26 25.05
N PHE A 266 7.50 3.29 25.85
CA PHE A 266 6.10 3.22 26.25
C PHE A 266 5.68 4.45 27.07
N LEU A 267 6.44 4.81 28.10
CA LEU A 267 6.12 6.00 28.92
C LEU A 267 6.19 7.29 28.12
N ASN A 268 7.17 7.42 27.22
CA ASN A 268 7.26 8.56 26.30
C ASN A 268 6.04 8.61 25.37
N ALA A 269 5.56 7.48 24.86
CA ALA A 269 4.33 7.44 24.07
C ALA A 269 3.10 7.81 24.90
N CYS A 270 2.99 7.37 26.17
CA CYS A 270 1.92 7.79 27.07
C CYS A 270 1.90 9.32 27.26
N VAL A 271 3.07 9.93 27.50
CA VAL A 271 3.20 11.40 27.57
C VAL A 271 2.88 12.03 26.22
N GLY A 272 3.36 11.45 25.12
CA GLY A 272 3.13 11.94 23.77
C GLY A 272 1.66 12.00 23.40
N VAL A 273 0.85 11.02 23.79
CA VAL A 273 -0.62 11.07 23.58
C VAL A 273 -1.25 12.28 24.29
N VAL A 274 -0.84 12.54 25.54
CA VAL A 274 -1.34 13.67 26.32
C VAL A 274 -0.93 15.00 25.65
N GLU A 275 0.34 15.13 25.28
CA GLU A 275 0.89 16.36 24.70
C GLU A 275 0.58 16.55 23.22
N GLY A 276 0.10 15.52 22.52
CA GLY A 276 -0.13 15.57 21.08
C GLY A 276 1.13 15.34 20.23
N ASP A 277 2.14 14.69 20.80
CA ASP A 277 3.35 14.29 20.10
C ASP A 277 3.16 12.91 19.44
N LEU A 278 2.93 12.94 18.13
CA LEU A 278 2.78 11.73 17.31
C LEU A 278 4.09 10.95 17.18
N ALA A 279 5.24 11.63 17.16
CA ALA A 279 6.54 11.00 16.96
C ALA A 279 6.89 10.04 18.11
N ALA A 280 6.47 10.37 19.35
CA ALA A 280 6.65 9.48 20.49
C ALA A 280 5.87 8.15 20.35
N ILE A 281 4.67 8.21 19.77
CA ILE A 281 3.84 7.03 19.51
C ILE A 281 4.43 6.20 18.38
N GLU A 282 4.84 6.85 17.29
CA GLU A 282 5.53 6.20 16.18
C GLU A 282 6.84 5.53 16.62
N ALA A 283 7.60 6.17 17.52
CA ALA A 283 8.82 5.59 18.08
C ALA A 283 8.51 4.30 18.88
N TYR A 284 7.49 4.30 19.74
CA TYR A 284 7.09 3.10 20.47
C TYR A 284 6.58 1.99 19.55
N LYS A 285 5.71 2.35 18.60
CA LYS A 285 5.21 1.43 17.56
C LYS A 285 6.36 0.82 16.76
N SER A 286 7.31 1.64 16.32
CA SER A 286 8.46 1.21 15.52
C SER A 286 9.36 0.21 16.26
N SER A 287 9.31 0.19 17.59
CA SER A 287 10.05 -0.74 18.45
C SER A 287 9.36 -2.10 18.64
N GLY A 288 8.15 -2.30 18.08
CA GLY A 288 7.34 -3.51 18.29
C GLY A 288 6.69 -3.55 19.67
N GLY A 289 6.44 -2.38 20.27
CA GLY A 289 5.78 -2.28 21.56
C GLY A 289 4.32 -2.73 21.48
N ASP A 290 3.86 -3.46 22.50
CA ASP A 290 2.46 -3.87 22.62
C ASP A 290 1.55 -2.66 22.87
N ILE A 291 0.69 -2.33 21.89
CA ILE A 291 -0.26 -1.22 21.99
C ILE A 291 -1.35 -1.49 23.06
N ALA A 292 -1.60 -2.75 23.39
CA ALA A 292 -2.52 -3.15 24.45
C ALA A 292 -1.86 -3.11 25.85
N ARG A 293 -0.56 -2.80 25.94
CA ARG A 293 0.15 -2.66 27.22
C ARG A 293 -0.56 -1.67 28.12
N GLN A 294 -0.72 -2.07 29.37
CA GLN A 294 -1.35 -1.29 30.43
C GLN A 294 -0.29 -0.66 31.33
N LEU A 295 -0.53 0.58 31.77
CA LEU A 295 0.28 1.24 32.78
C LEU A 295 0.20 0.51 34.12
N SER A 296 1.36 0.17 34.68
CA SER A 296 1.51 -0.38 36.02
C SER A 296 1.53 0.72 37.10
N ALA A 297 1.32 0.33 38.36
CA ALA A 297 1.35 1.26 39.49
C ALA A 297 2.70 1.99 39.64
N ASP A 298 3.82 1.32 39.35
CA ASP A 298 5.15 1.92 39.42
C ASP A 298 5.40 2.92 38.28
N GLU A 299 4.85 2.67 37.11
CA GLU A 299 4.92 3.58 35.97
C GLU A 299 4.06 4.84 36.16
N VAL A 300 2.86 4.69 36.73
CA VAL A 300 2.00 5.83 37.09
C VAL A 300 2.69 6.72 38.13
N ARG A 301 3.36 6.11 39.13
CA ARG A 301 4.20 6.85 40.09
C ARG A 301 5.34 7.61 39.41
N LEU A 302 5.99 6.99 38.41
CA LEU A 302 7.09 7.61 37.69
C LEU A 302 6.65 8.77 36.79
N LEU A 303 5.48 8.63 36.14
CA LEU A 303 4.88 9.68 35.32
C LEU A 303 4.38 10.87 36.15
N ASN A 304 4.03 10.63 37.42
CA ASN A 304 3.67 11.64 38.43
C ASN A 304 2.69 12.73 37.92
N ARG A 305 1.66 12.33 37.16
CA ARG A 305 0.64 13.23 36.62
C ARG A 305 -0.75 12.60 36.79
N PRO A 306 -1.33 12.67 38.01
CA PRO A 306 -2.56 11.95 38.37
C PRO A 306 -3.80 12.42 37.59
N SER A 307 -3.77 13.62 37.00
CA SER A 307 -4.85 14.09 36.12
C SER A 307 -4.92 13.35 34.77
N ALA A 308 -3.81 12.74 34.36
CA ALA A 308 -3.66 12.13 33.04
C ALA A 308 -3.54 10.60 33.08
N PHE A 309 -2.82 10.04 34.06
CA PHE A 309 -2.45 8.63 34.07
C PHE A 309 -3.03 7.87 35.26
N ASP A 310 -3.49 6.66 35.00
CA ASP A 310 -3.99 5.72 36.02
C ASP A 310 -3.59 4.28 35.65
N VAL A 311 -3.63 3.39 36.63
CA VAL A 311 -3.28 1.98 36.47
C VAL A 311 -4.28 1.32 35.52
N GLY A 312 -3.78 0.53 34.58
CA GLY A 312 -4.61 -0.12 33.57
C GLY A 312 -4.80 0.68 32.28
N TYR A 313 -4.41 1.96 32.24
CA TYR A 313 -4.57 2.77 31.03
C TYR A 313 -3.60 2.32 29.93
N THR A 314 -4.13 2.20 28.71
CA THR A 314 -3.37 1.91 27.48
C THR A 314 -3.23 3.17 26.63
N LEU A 315 -2.41 3.12 25.57
CA LEU A 315 -2.29 4.22 24.60
C LEU A 315 -3.64 4.56 23.95
N VAL A 316 -4.47 3.55 23.68
CA VAL A 316 -5.83 3.73 23.12
C VAL A 316 -6.74 4.44 24.13
N HIS A 317 -6.71 4.04 25.41
CA HIS A 317 -7.48 4.71 26.45
C HIS A 317 -7.09 6.19 26.58
N LEU A 318 -5.78 6.47 26.59
CA LEU A 318 -5.26 7.84 26.64
C LEU A 318 -5.70 8.63 25.39
N ALA A 319 -5.64 8.04 24.18
CA ALA A 319 -6.00 8.72 22.95
C ALA A 319 -7.50 9.09 22.92
N ILE A 320 -8.37 8.20 23.41
CA ILE A 320 -9.80 8.49 23.58
C ILE A 320 -10.00 9.61 24.61
N ARG A 321 -9.38 9.49 25.78
CA ARG A 321 -9.52 10.45 26.89
C ARG A 321 -9.09 11.86 26.49
N PHE A 322 -8.03 11.99 25.71
CA PHE A 322 -7.48 13.28 25.25
C PHE A 322 -7.94 13.67 23.83
N GLN A 323 -8.93 12.98 23.27
CA GLN A 323 -9.55 13.28 21.97
C GLN A 323 -8.55 13.34 20.79
N ARG A 324 -7.52 12.46 20.81
CA ARG A 324 -6.52 12.34 19.75
C ARG A 324 -6.98 11.38 18.65
N GLN A 325 -7.91 11.82 17.79
CA GLN A 325 -8.48 10.96 16.74
C GLN A 325 -7.46 10.50 15.70
N ASP A 326 -6.50 11.36 15.36
CA ASP A 326 -5.36 11.08 14.49
C ASP A 326 -4.50 9.92 15.02
N MET A 327 -4.15 9.95 16.30
CA MET A 327 -3.37 8.89 16.96
C MET A 327 -4.19 7.61 17.10
N LEU A 328 -5.48 7.73 17.42
CA LEU A 328 -6.38 6.61 17.62
C LEU A 328 -6.53 5.77 16.34
N ALA A 329 -6.63 6.41 15.17
CA ALA A 329 -6.67 5.72 13.88
C ALA A 329 -5.43 4.85 13.65
N ILE A 330 -4.24 5.37 13.99
CA ILE A 330 -2.96 4.65 13.85
C ILE A 330 -2.88 3.48 14.82
N LEU A 331 -3.29 3.68 16.08
CA LEU A 331 -3.28 2.65 17.12
C LEU A 331 -4.27 1.51 16.79
N LEU A 332 -5.49 1.83 16.34
CA LEU A 332 -6.49 0.80 15.99
C LEU A 332 -6.13 0.00 14.73
N THR A 333 -5.52 0.65 13.74
CA THR A 333 -5.02 -0.04 12.54
C THR A 333 -3.97 -1.07 12.94
N GLU A 334 -3.08 -0.71 13.85
CA GLU A 334 -2.02 -1.60 14.33
C GLU A 334 -2.56 -2.78 15.13
N VAL A 335 -3.49 -2.54 16.05
CA VAL A 335 -4.13 -3.59 16.85
C VAL A 335 -4.84 -4.60 15.94
N SER A 336 -5.50 -4.12 14.89
CA SER A 336 -6.18 -4.99 13.91
C SER A 336 -5.19 -5.80 13.08
N GLN A 337 -4.07 -5.20 12.66
CA GLN A 337 -3.02 -5.89 11.89
C GLN A 337 -2.27 -6.91 12.74
N HIS A 338 -1.84 -6.56 13.96
CA HIS A 338 -1.14 -7.49 14.87
C HIS A 338 -2.04 -8.63 15.35
N ALA A 339 -3.36 -8.43 15.39
CA ALA A 339 -4.30 -9.48 15.72
C ALA A 339 -4.50 -10.49 14.58
N ALA A 340 -4.21 -10.13 13.33
CA ALA A 340 -4.53 -10.95 12.15
C ALA A 340 -3.32 -11.38 11.32
N LYS A 341 -2.19 -10.66 11.37
CA LYS A 341 -1.01 -10.87 10.53
C LYS A 341 0.28 -10.83 11.35
N CYS A 342 1.20 -11.72 10.99
CA CYS A 342 2.51 -11.86 11.63
C CYS A 342 3.54 -12.31 10.59
N ILE A 343 4.17 -11.34 9.92
CA ILE A 343 5.25 -11.61 8.96
C ILE A 343 6.63 -11.59 9.66
N PRO A 344 7.69 -12.20 9.08
CA PRO A 344 9.01 -12.26 9.70
C PRO A 344 9.55 -10.90 10.19
N ALA A 345 9.33 -9.85 9.39
CA ALA A 345 9.76 -8.48 9.68
C ALA A 345 9.08 -7.83 10.91
N MET A 346 8.00 -8.42 11.44
CA MET A 346 7.29 -7.90 12.62
C MET A 346 7.81 -8.49 13.94
N VAL A 347 8.47 -9.65 13.89
CA VAL A 347 8.82 -10.41 15.11
C VAL A 347 9.99 -9.78 15.86
N CYS A 348 10.97 -9.23 15.16
CA CYS A 348 12.15 -8.62 15.78
C CYS A 348 12.53 -7.31 15.07
N PRO A 349 11.91 -6.16 15.43
CA PRO A 349 12.12 -4.89 14.74
C PRO A 349 13.57 -4.41 14.72
N GLU A 350 14.35 -4.71 15.77
CA GLU A 350 15.78 -4.41 15.84
C GLU A 350 16.59 -5.17 14.79
N LEU A 351 16.27 -6.44 14.56
CA LEU A 351 16.92 -7.24 13.53
C LEU A 351 16.50 -6.79 12.12
N THR A 352 15.22 -6.48 11.92
CA THR A 352 14.71 -5.92 10.67
C THR A 352 15.36 -4.57 10.36
N GLU A 353 15.68 -3.76 11.38
CA GLU A 353 16.45 -2.52 11.24
C GLU A 353 17.90 -2.77 10.82
N GLN A 354 18.55 -3.80 11.36
CA GLN A 354 19.89 -4.19 10.90
C GLN A 354 19.87 -4.62 9.43
N ILE A 355 18.85 -5.39 9.01
CA ILE A 355 18.67 -5.76 7.59
C ILE A 355 18.51 -4.52 6.72
N ARG A 356 17.72 -3.51 7.14
CA ARG A 356 17.58 -2.25 6.38
C ARG A 356 18.90 -1.49 6.22
N ARG A 357 19.74 -1.46 7.26
CA ARG A 357 21.07 -0.85 7.18
C ARG A 357 21.99 -1.59 6.22
N GLU A 358 21.91 -2.92 6.18
CA GLU A 358 22.67 -3.74 5.24
C GLU A 358 22.23 -3.51 3.79
N ILE A 359 20.91 -3.41 3.56
CA ILE A 359 20.36 -3.03 2.24
C ILE A 359 20.87 -1.65 1.83
N ALA A 360 20.83 -0.67 2.74
CA ALA A 360 21.34 0.67 2.43
C ALA A 360 22.85 0.69 2.17
N ALA A 361 23.62 -0.14 2.87
CA ALA A 361 25.07 -0.24 2.70
C ALA A 361 25.47 -0.94 1.40
N SER A 362 24.69 -1.93 0.95
CA SER A 362 24.88 -2.66 -0.31
C SER A 362 24.37 -1.91 -1.56
N LEU A 363 23.70 -0.77 -1.36
CA LEU A 363 23.12 0.03 -2.43
C LEU A 363 24.09 1.12 -2.88
N HIS A 364 24.43 1.13 -4.16
CA HIS A 364 25.42 2.03 -4.73
C HIS A 364 24.93 2.68 -6.01
N GLN A 365 25.31 3.93 -6.26
CA GLN A 365 25.08 4.59 -7.54
C GLN A 365 26.26 4.33 -8.48
N ARG A 366 25.97 3.90 -9.71
CA ARG A 366 27.01 3.72 -10.73
C ARG A 366 27.61 5.07 -11.13
N LYS A 367 28.92 5.08 -11.34
CA LYS A 367 29.64 6.24 -11.90
C LYS A 367 29.64 6.17 -13.42
N GLY A 368 29.55 7.32 -14.09
CA GLY A 368 29.55 7.44 -15.55
C GLY A 368 28.20 7.90 -16.09
N ASP A 369 27.95 7.60 -17.37
CA ASP A 369 26.81 8.15 -18.12
C ASP A 369 25.45 7.53 -17.74
N PHE A 370 25.46 6.35 -17.12
CA PHE A 370 24.28 5.68 -16.59
C PHE A 370 24.36 5.60 -15.06
N ALA A 371 23.95 6.68 -14.39
CA ALA A 371 24.01 6.87 -12.94
C ALA A 371 22.89 6.15 -12.18
N CYS A 372 22.58 4.90 -12.55
CA CYS A 372 21.55 4.10 -11.92
C CYS A 372 22.08 3.50 -10.60
N TYR A 373 21.22 3.44 -9.59
CA TYR A 373 21.51 2.66 -8.39
C TYR A 373 21.54 1.16 -8.69
N PHE A 374 22.29 0.42 -7.90
CA PHE A 374 22.37 -1.03 -7.97
C PHE A 374 22.73 -1.65 -6.61
N LEU A 375 22.23 -2.84 -6.34
CA LEU A 375 22.60 -3.67 -5.18
C LEU A 375 23.84 -4.51 -5.46
N THR A 376 24.69 -4.71 -4.46
CA THR A 376 25.87 -5.58 -4.56
C THR A 376 25.56 -7.05 -4.32
N ASP A 377 24.52 -7.34 -3.54
CA ASP A 377 24.20 -8.68 -3.05
C ASP A 377 22.99 -9.30 -3.74
N LEU A 378 23.07 -10.60 -4.03
CA LEU A 378 21.96 -11.40 -4.54
C LEU A 378 21.29 -12.13 -3.38
N VAL A 379 20.15 -11.61 -2.93
CA VAL A 379 19.32 -12.23 -1.89
C VAL A 379 17.95 -12.59 -2.48
N THR A 380 17.47 -13.80 -2.18
CA THR A 380 16.14 -14.29 -2.58
C THR A 380 15.50 -14.92 -1.35
N PHE A 381 14.24 -14.57 -1.08
CA PHE A 381 13.50 -15.11 0.04
C PHE A 381 12.71 -16.35 -0.39
N THR A 382 12.75 -17.39 0.45
CA THR A 382 11.96 -18.61 0.34
C THR A 382 11.34 -18.93 1.68
N LEU A 383 10.15 -19.55 1.68
CA LEU A 383 9.55 -20.06 2.92
C LEU A 383 10.37 -21.28 3.39
N PRO A 384 10.72 -21.36 4.68
CA PRO A 384 11.53 -22.46 5.20
C PRO A 384 10.76 -23.80 5.16
N ALA A 385 11.46 -24.89 4.84
CA ALA A 385 10.88 -26.23 4.79
C ALA A 385 10.35 -26.71 6.17
N ASP A 386 10.95 -26.22 7.26
CA ASP A 386 10.55 -26.47 8.65
C ASP A 386 9.07 -26.17 8.95
N ILE A 387 8.37 -25.44 8.07
CA ILE A 387 6.92 -25.26 8.16
C ILE A 387 6.20 -26.61 8.05
N GLU A 388 6.69 -27.53 7.22
CA GLU A 388 6.10 -28.86 7.02
C GLU A 388 6.18 -29.74 8.29
N ASP A 389 7.15 -29.48 9.17
CA ASP A 389 7.32 -30.18 10.44
C ASP A 389 6.36 -29.68 11.55
N LEU A 390 5.67 -28.56 11.34
CA LEU A 390 4.71 -28.01 12.32
C LEU A 390 3.40 -28.81 12.33
N PRO A 391 2.66 -28.86 13.46
CA PRO A 391 1.33 -29.45 13.49
C PRO A 391 0.38 -28.80 12.46
N PRO A 392 -0.54 -29.54 11.81
CA PRO A 392 -1.39 -29.00 10.73
C PRO A 392 -2.17 -27.73 11.11
N THR A 393 -2.69 -27.67 12.34
CA THR A 393 -3.40 -26.48 12.85
C THR A 393 -2.48 -25.26 13.03
N VAL A 394 -1.20 -25.50 13.33
CA VAL A 394 -0.18 -24.46 13.44
C VAL A 394 0.28 -24.01 12.06
N GLN A 395 0.39 -24.94 11.10
CA GLN A 395 0.66 -24.60 9.69
C GLN A 395 -0.43 -23.69 9.12
N GLU A 396 -1.70 -24.05 9.30
CA GLU A 396 -2.83 -23.26 8.83
C GLU A 396 -2.80 -21.84 9.43
N LYS A 397 -2.60 -21.75 10.75
CA LYS A 397 -2.44 -20.47 11.45
C LYS A 397 -1.26 -19.65 10.91
N LEU A 398 -0.10 -20.27 10.70
CA LEU A 398 1.08 -19.61 10.15
C LEU A 398 0.78 -19.05 8.76
N PHE A 399 0.16 -19.85 7.88
CA PHE A 399 -0.21 -19.42 6.55
C PHE A 399 -1.26 -18.30 6.57
N ASP A 400 -2.21 -18.32 7.49
CA ASP A 400 -3.19 -17.24 7.65
C ASP A 400 -2.54 -15.94 8.11
N GLU A 401 -1.51 -16.02 8.94
CA GLU A 401 -0.79 -14.85 9.45
C GLU A 401 0.23 -14.25 8.45
N VAL A 402 0.80 -15.07 7.54
CA VAL A 402 1.85 -14.63 6.61
C VAL A 402 1.38 -14.42 5.16
N LEU A 403 0.37 -15.17 4.69
CA LEU A 403 -0.08 -15.12 3.30
C LEU A 403 -1.24 -14.14 3.09
N ASP A 404 -1.32 -13.64 1.86
CA ASP A 404 -2.52 -12.97 1.36
C ASP A 404 -3.43 -14.01 0.69
N ARG A 405 -4.40 -14.53 1.46
CA ARG A 405 -5.35 -15.55 0.99
C ARG A 405 -6.24 -15.05 -0.14
N ASP A 406 -6.57 -13.76 -0.15
CA ASP A 406 -7.43 -13.18 -1.18
C ASP A 406 -6.67 -13.09 -2.51
N VAL A 407 -5.41 -12.63 -2.48
CA VAL A 407 -4.53 -12.61 -3.67
C VAL A 407 -4.22 -14.03 -4.15
N GLN A 408 -3.89 -14.95 -3.25
CA GLN A 408 -3.62 -16.34 -3.61
C GLN A 408 -4.84 -16.96 -4.34
N LYS A 409 -6.04 -16.77 -3.79
CA LYS A 409 -7.28 -17.26 -4.38
C LYS A 409 -7.56 -16.65 -5.76
N GLU A 410 -7.39 -15.34 -5.93
CA GLU A 410 -7.64 -14.67 -7.21
C GLU A 410 -6.66 -15.14 -8.30
N LEU A 411 -5.39 -15.33 -7.96
CA LEU A 411 -4.34 -15.73 -8.91
C LEU A 411 -4.28 -17.24 -9.21
N GLU A 412 -4.85 -18.08 -8.34
CA GLU A 412 -4.76 -19.54 -8.47
C GLU A 412 -6.12 -20.20 -8.75
N GLU A 413 -7.17 -19.84 -7.99
CA GLU A 413 -8.49 -20.47 -8.08
C GLU A 413 -9.42 -19.74 -9.06
N GLU A 414 -9.49 -18.40 -8.98
CA GLU A 414 -10.39 -17.61 -9.83
C GLU A 414 -9.86 -17.46 -11.26
N SER A 415 -8.55 -17.56 -11.45
CA SER A 415 -7.89 -17.49 -12.75
C SER A 415 -6.60 -18.30 -12.72
N PRO A 416 -6.26 -19.06 -13.78
CA PRO A 416 -5.06 -19.89 -13.81
C PRO A 416 -3.81 -19.06 -14.12
N ILE A 417 -3.43 -18.17 -13.20
CA ILE A 417 -2.29 -17.23 -13.36
C ILE A 417 -1.02 -17.81 -12.73
N ILE A 418 -1.13 -18.34 -11.50
CA ILE A 418 -0.05 -19.06 -10.80
C ILE A 418 -0.49 -20.51 -10.52
N ASN A 419 0.48 -21.38 -10.23
CA ASN A 419 0.26 -22.77 -9.77
C ASN A 419 -0.67 -23.65 -10.65
N TRP A 420 -0.98 -23.24 -11.88
CA TRP A 420 -1.85 -23.96 -12.80
C TRP A 420 -1.22 -25.24 -13.38
N SER A 421 0.11 -25.35 -13.35
CA SER A 421 0.84 -26.54 -13.80
C SER A 421 1.09 -27.48 -12.64
N LEU A 422 0.40 -28.63 -12.62
CA LEU A 422 0.62 -29.68 -11.63
C LEU A 422 2.09 -30.17 -11.62
N GLU A 423 2.72 -30.20 -12.79
CA GLU A 423 4.15 -30.51 -12.91
C GLU A 423 5.01 -29.53 -12.10
N LEU A 424 4.79 -28.22 -12.25
CA LEU A 424 5.60 -27.24 -11.55
C LEU A 424 5.25 -27.19 -10.07
N GLY A 425 3.96 -27.12 -9.73
CA GLY A 425 3.50 -26.91 -8.37
C GLY A 425 3.68 -28.10 -7.43
N THR A 426 3.58 -29.33 -7.95
CA THR A 426 3.55 -30.54 -7.09
C THR A 426 4.67 -31.52 -7.39
N ARG A 427 5.12 -31.64 -8.64
CA ARG A 427 6.17 -32.62 -8.99
C ARG A 427 7.59 -32.04 -8.88
N LEU A 428 7.71 -30.74 -9.13
CA LEU A 428 8.97 -30.00 -9.04
C LEU A 428 8.97 -29.01 -7.86
N ASP A 429 8.03 -29.16 -6.92
CA ASP A 429 7.91 -28.39 -5.68
C ASP A 429 8.07 -26.86 -5.82
N SER A 430 7.62 -26.32 -6.96
CA SER A 430 7.75 -24.91 -7.31
C SER A 430 6.45 -24.14 -7.11
N ARG A 431 5.63 -24.58 -6.15
CA ARG A 431 4.41 -23.88 -5.75
C ARG A 431 4.75 -22.49 -5.21
N LEU A 432 4.06 -21.47 -5.73
CA LEU A 432 4.24 -20.08 -5.32
C LEU A 432 3.19 -19.65 -4.29
N TYR A 433 3.64 -18.95 -3.27
CA TYR A 433 2.86 -18.41 -2.17
C TYR A 433 2.90 -16.88 -2.20
N ALA A 434 1.72 -16.25 -2.20
CA ALA A 434 1.55 -14.81 -2.16
C ALA A 434 1.69 -14.30 -0.72
N LEU A 435 2.79 -13.61 -0.44
CA LEU A 435 3.02 -13.00 0.87
C LEU A 435 2.13 -11.77 1.06
N TRP A 436 1.60 -11.62 2.26
CA TRP A 436 0.85 -10.43 2.66
C TRP A 436 1.79 -9.23 2.84
N ASN A 437 1.34 -8.06 2.40
CA ASN A 437 1.96 -6.78 2.71
C ASN A 437 0.89 -5.73 3.04
N ARG A 438 1.33 -4.54 3.46
CA ARG A 438 0.43 -3.45 3.80
C ARG A 438 -0.22 -2.87 2.54
N THR A 439 -1.52 -2.56 2.64
CA THR A 439 -2.31 -1.95 1.55
C THR A 439 -2.25 -0.42 1.53
N ALA A 440 -1.39 0.20 2.35
CA ALA A 440 -1.29 1.65 2.54
C ALA A 440 -0.39 2.35 1.50
N GLY A 441 -0.44 1.89 0.24
CA GLY A 441 0.51 2.30 -0.80
C GLY A 441 1.83 1.54 -0.74
N ASP A 442 2.76 1.83 -1.66
CA ASP A 442 4.11 1.25 -1.72
C ASP A 442 4.21 -0.28 -1.89
N CYS A 443 3.10 -0.98 -2.14
CA CYS A 443 3.05 -2.44 -2.27
C CYS A 443 4.09 -3.02 -3.25
N LEU A 444 4.41 -2.35 -4.36
CA LEU A 444 5.46 -2.80 -5.29
C LEU A 444 6.83 -2.91 -4.60
N LEU A 445 7.22 -1.90 -3.84
CA LEU A 445 8.52 -1.84 -3.17
C LEU A 445 8.58 -2.83 -2.00
N ASP A 446 7.48 -2.92 -1.25
CA ASP A 446 7.32 -3.90 -0.18
C ASP A 446 7.42 -5.33 -0.75
N SER A 447 6.74 -5.65 -1.85
CA SER A 447 6.83 -6.97 -2.48
C SER A 447 8.22 -7.29 -3.00
N VAL A 448 8.94 -6.31 -3.56
CA VAL A 448 10.32 -6.52 -4.02
C VAL A 448 11.24 -6.83 -2.85
N LEU A 449 11.15 -6.07 -1.75
CA LEU A 449 11.96 -6.36 -0.56
C LEU A 449 11.53 -7.64 0.17
N GLN A 450 10.27 -8.03 0.09
CA GLN A 450 9.81 -9.31 0.63
C GLN A 450 10.33 -10.49 -0.20
N ALA A 451 10.27 -10.43 -1.53
CA ALA A 451 10.78 -11.47 -2.42
C ALA A 451 12.32 -11.61 -2.38
N THR A 452 13.01 -10.62 -1.82
CA THR A 452 14.48 -10.62 -1.69
C THR A 452 14.92 -10.81 -0.24
N TRP A 453 14.73 -9.81 0.62
CA TRP A 453 15.24 -9.77 1.99
C TRP A 453 14.20 -10.18 3.06
N GLY A 454 12.95 -10.48 2.68
CA GLY A 454 11.88 -10.87 3.60
C GLY A 454 11.32 -9.73 4.46
N ILE A 455 11.54 -8.47 4.06
CA ILE A 455 11.09 -7.27 4.80
C ILE A 455 10.33 -6.29 3.89
N TYR A 456 9.69 -5.27 4.46
CA TYR A 456 9.03 -4.18 3.73
C TYR A 456 9.87 -2.89 3.71
N ASP A 457 9.60 -1.97 2.77
CA ASP A 457 10.35 -0.72 2.56
C ASP A 457 9.90 0.38 3.54
N LYS A 458 10.19 0.17 4.83
CA LYS A 458 9.74 1.05 5.91
C LYS A 458 10.27 2.48 5.81
N ASP A 459 11.56 2.63 5.51
CA ASP A 459 12.27 3.92 5.52
C ASP A 459 12.46 4.52 4.11
N SER A 460 11.75 3.94 3.14
CA SER A 460 11.74 4.34 1.73
C SER A 460 13.14 4.32 1.11
N VAL A 461 14.00 3.38 1.52
CA VAL A 461 15.37 3.26 0.98
C VAL A 461 15.30 2.85 -0.48
N LEU A 462 14.48 1.83 -0.78
CA LEU A 462 14.30 1.37 -2.16
C LEU A 462 13.52 2.40 -2.98
N ARG A 463 12.48 3.04 -2.40
CA ARG A 463 11.75 4.14 -3.08
C ARG A 463 12.67 5.29 -3.49
N LYS A 464 13.55 5.73 -2.61
CA LYS A 464 14.51 6.82 -2.89
C LYS A 464 15.46 6.43 -4.01
N ALA A 465 16.07 5.24 -3.93
CA ALA A 465 16.96 4.76 -4.99
C ALA A 465 16.24 4.59 -6.34
N LEU A 466 14.97 4.18 -6.34
CA LEU A 466 14.12 4.15 -7.52
C LEU A 466 13.91 5.55 -8.09
N HIS A 467 13.50 6.50 -7.25
CA HIS A 467 13.28 7.90 -7.65
C HIS A 467 14.56 8.51 -8.23
N ASP A 468 15.67 8.42 -7.51
CA ASP A 468 16.95 9.00 -7.90
C ASP A 468 17.47 8.35 -9.19
N SER A 469 17.39 7.02 -9.34
CA SER A 469 17.78 6.32 -10.58
C SER A 469 16.95 6.76 -11.78
N LEU A 470 15.65 6.86 -11.60
CA LEU A 470 14.72 7.23 -12.66
C LEU A 470 14.91 8.70 -13.06
N HIS A 471 15.21 9.59 -12.11
CA HIS A 471 15.52 10.99 -12.36
C HIS A 471 16.88 11.17 -13.05
N ASP A 472 17.95 10.62 -12.49
CA ASP A 472 19.32 10.83 -12.98
C ASP A 472 19.59 10.11 -14.31
N CYS A 473 18.87 9.01 -14.57
CA CYS A 473 18.92 8.27 -15.84
C CYS A 473 17.70 8.53 -16.72
N SER A 474 17.00 9.65 -16.52
CA SER A 474 15.72 9.97 -17.17
C SER A 474 15.74 9.75 -18.68
N HIS A 475 16.75 10.23 -19.40
CA HIS A 475 16.83 10.10 -20.86
C HIS A 475 16.95 8.64 -21.35
N TRP A 476 17.62 7.76 -20.58
CA TRP A 476 17.74 6.34 -20.92
C TRP A 476 16.39 5.63 -20.81
N PHE A 477 15.71 5.82 -19.68
CA PHE A 477 14.42 5.19 -19.42
C PHE A 477 13.29 5.81 -20.24
N TYR A 478 13.30 7.13 -20.48
CA TYR A 478 12.37 7.83 -21.35
C TYR A 478 12.33 7.23 -22.75
N THR A 479 13.51 6.97 -23.33
CA THR A 479 13.62 6.40 -24.68
C THR A 479 12.95 5.03 -24.75
N ARG A 480 13.25 4.15 -23.79
CA ARG A 480 12.64 2.82 -23.69
C ARG A 480 11.13 2.88 -23.45
N TRP A 481 10.68 3.79 -22.58
CA TRP A 481 9.27 3.99 -22.28
C TRP A 481 8.47 4.51 -23.48
N LYS A 482 9.00 5.50 -24.19
CA LYS A 482 8.37 6.09 -25.38
C LYS A 482 8.20 5.07 -26.50
N GLU A 483 9.24 4.27 -26.76
CA GLU A 483 9.18 3.18 -27.74
C GLU A 483 8.13 2.13 -27.32
N TRP A 484 8.08 1.79 -26.04
CA TRP A 484 7.13 0.82 -25.50
C TRP A 484 5.67 1.29 -25.61
N GLU A 485 5.34 2.52 -25.21
CA GLU A 485 3.97 3.08 -25.35
C GLU A 485 3.56 3.19 -26.83
N SER A 486 4.51 3.55 -27.70
CA SER A 486 4.28 3.58 -29.16
C SER A 486 3.98 2.19 -29.72
N TRP A 487 4.76 1.17 -29.35
CA TRP A 487 4.53 -0.21 -29.78
C TRP A 487 3.20 -0.75 -29.25
N TYR A 488 2.91 -0.51 -27.96
CA TYR A 488 1.71 -1.01 -27.32
C TYR A 488 0.45 -0.48 -28.01
N SER A 489 0.40 0.81 -28.33
CA SER A 489 -0.74 1.40 -29.05
C SER A 489 -0.94 0.85 -30.45
N GLN A 490 0.15 0.66 -31.20
CA GLN A 490 0.13 0.06 -32.53
C GLN A 490 -0.38 -1.38 -32.50
N SER A 491 -0.11 -2.13 -31.42
CA SER A 491 -0.61 -3.51 -31.27
C SER A 491 -2.14 -3.61 -31.22
N PHE A 492 -2.84 -2.51 -30.89
CA PHE A 492 -4.30 -2.40 -30.95
C PHE A 492 -4.82 -1.74 -32.24
N GLY A 493 -3.95 -1.54 -33.23
CA GLY A 493 -4.29 -0.86 -34.48
C GLY A 493 -4.56 0.64 -34.31
N LEU A 494 -4.19 1.22 -33.17
CA LEU A 494 -4.32 2.65 -32.92
C LEU A 494 -3.07 3.36 -33.44
N HIS A 495 -3.16 3.93 -34.63
CA HIS A 495 -2.15 4.86 -35.12
C HIS A 495 -2.37 6.23 -34.49
N PHE A 496 -1.73 6.48 -33.35
CA PHE A 496 -1.62 7.84 -32.81
C PHE A 496 -0.18 8.35 -32.92
N SER A 497 -0.06 9.67 -33.02
CA SER A 497 1.22 10.37 -32.92
C SER A 497 1.03 11.48 -31.89
N LEU A 498 1.79 11.42 -30.80
CA LEU A 498 1.83 12.50 -29.81
C LEU A 498 2.95 13.47 -30.18
N ARG A 499 2.71 14.75 -29.91
CA ARG A 499 3.76 15.77 -30.02
C ARG A 499 4.80 15.56 -28.93
N GLU A 500 6.02 16.03 -29.17
CA GLU A 500 7.11 15.87 -28.21
C GLU A 500 6.78 16.49 -26.85
N GLU A 501 6.06 17.62 -26.83
CA GLU A 501 5.66 18.26 -25.57
C GLU A 501 4.77 17.37 -24.71
N GLN A 502 3.83 16.64 -25.32
CA GLN A 502 2.94 15.72 -24.59
C GLN A 502 3.73 14.54 -24.01
N TRP A 503 4.68 13.98 -24.77
CA TRP A 503 5.55 12.92 -24.26
C TRP A 503 6.36 13.38 -23.04
N GLN A 504 6.86 14.63 -23.06
CA GLN A 504 7.60 15.18 -21.93
C GLN A 504 6.70 15.42 -20.71
N GLU A 505 5.46 15.87 -20.89
CA GLU A 505 4.49 16.03 -19.81
C GLU A 505 4.12 14.69 -19.16
N ASP A 506 3.80 13.69 -19.98
CA ASP A 506 3.45 12.34 -19.52
C ASP A 506 4.64 11.68 -18.80
N TRP A 507 5.86 11.86 -19.33
CA TRP A 507 7.07 11.40 -18.67
C TRP A 507 7.31 12.08 -17.33
N ALA A 508 7.17 13.41 -17.26
CA ALA A 508 7.32 14.17 -16.03
C ALA A 508 6.31 13.72 -14.95
N PHE A 509 5.08 13.34 -15.36
CA PHE A 509 4.12 12.74 -14.45
C PHE A 509 4.62 11.41 -13.89
N ILE A 510 5.13 10.50 -14.73
CA ILE A 510 5.71 9.22 -14.29
C ILE A 510 6.89 9.44 -13.33
N LEU A 511 7.79 10.37 -13.62
CA LEU A 511 8.90 10.72 -12.72
C LEU A 511 8.40 11.16 -11.33
N SER A 512 7.31 11.92 -11.30
CA SER A 512 6.74 12.45 -10.06
C SER A 512 6.16 11.35 -9.16
N LEU A 513 5.67 10.24 -9.73
CA LEU A 513 5.07 9.14 -8.97
C LEU A 513 6.07 8.54 -7.98
N ALA A 514 7.31 8.29 -8.41
CA ALA A 514 8.36 7.75 -7.54
C ALA A 514 8.68 8.66 -6.35
N SER A 515 8.58 9.98 -6.52
CA SER A 515 8.85 10.97 -5.46
C SER A 515 7.73 11.09 -4.43
N GLN A 516 6.48 10.79 -4.81
CA GLN A 516 5.30 10.96 -3.96
C GLN A 516 5.08 9.70 -3.09
N PRO A 517 5.23 9.75 -1.76
CA PRO A 517 5.03 8.57 -0.90
C PRO A 517 3.65 7.95 -1.07
N GLY A 518 3.57 6.62 -1.16
CA GLY A 518 2.30 5.90 -1.31
C GLY A 518 1.64 6.01 -2.68
N ALA A 519 2.17 6.79 -3.62
CA ALA A 519 1.63 6.87 -4.98
C ALA A 519 1.80 5.52 -5.70
N SER A 520 0.77 5.14 -6.46
CA SER A 520 0.78 3.93 -7.28
C SER A 520 1.87 4.01 -8.34
N LEU A 521 2.69 2.96 -8.39
CA LEU A 521 3.77 2.85 -9.35
C LEU A 521 3.34 2.00 -10.55
N GLU A 522 3.90 2.32 -11.69
CA GLU A 522 3.62 1.65 -12.97
C GLU A 522 4.77 0.74 -13.44
N GLN A 523 4.54 -0.04 -14.51
CA GLN A 523 5.50 -0.84 -15.29
C GLN A 523 6.95 -0.30 -15.44
N THR A 524 7.15 0.98 -15.70
CA THR A 524 8.44 1.65 -15.85
C THR A 524 9.24 1.57 -14.55
N HIS A 525 8.56 1.67 -13.40
CA HIS A 525 9.21 1.55 -12.10
C HIS A 525 9.67 0.12 -11.84
N ILE A 526 8.94 -0.89 -12.33
CA ILE A 526 9.36 -2.30 -12.27
C ILE A 526 10.61 -2.52 -13.12
N PHE A 527 10.64 -1.93 -14.32
CA PHE A 527 11.81 -1.98 -15.19
C PHE A 527 13.04 -1.36 -14.52
N VAL A 528 12.91 -0.19 -13.91
CA VAL A 528 14.01 0.46 -13.16
C VAL A 528 14.42 -0.40 -11.95
N LEU A 529 13.47 -0.98 -11.22
CA LEU A 529 13.76 -1.88 -10.10
C LEU A 529 14.56 -3.11 -10.56
N ALA A 530 14.27 -3.69 -11.73
CA ALA A 530 15.09 -4.78 -12.27
C ALA A 530 16.57 -4.37 -12.44
N HIS A 531 16.84 -3.12 -12.85
CA HIS A 531 18.20 -2.57 -12.95
C HIS A 531 18.83 -2.36 -11.58
N ILE A 532 18.07 -1.86 -10.61
CA ILE A 532 18.54 -1.67 -9.22
C ILE A 532 18.90 -3.01 -8.58
N LEU A 533 18.07 -4.04 -8.78
CA LEU A 533 18.33 -5.39 -8.28
C LEU A 533 19.36 -6.15 -9.12
N ARG A 534 19.78 -5.63 -10.28
CA ARG A 534 20.62 -6.30 -11.28
C ARG A 534 20.15 -7.71 -11.62
N ARG A 535 18.83 -7.96 -11.59
CA ARG A 535 18.23 -9.26 -11.90
C ARG A 535 16.84 -9.09 -12.51
N PRO A 536 16.37 -10.07 -13.31
CA PRO A 536 15.02 -10.01 -13.88
C PRO A 536 13.91 -10.05 -12.82
N ILE A 537 12.79 -9.39 -13.13
CA ILE A 537 11.54 -9.47 -12.37
C ILE A 537 10.47 -10.09 -13.27
N ILE A 538 9.79 -11.14 -12.79
CA ILE A 538 8.67 -11.76 -13.47
C ILE A 538 7.39 -11.37 -12.73
N VAL A 539 6.43 -10.80 -13.45
CA VAL A 539 5.12 -10.43 -12.90
C VAL A 539 4.07 -11.35 -13.48
N TYR A 540 3.35 -12.06 -12.60
CA TYR A 540 2.16 -12.82 -12.92
C TYR A 540 0.95 -12.03 -12.44
N GLY A 541 -0.03 -11.77 -13.30
CA GLY A 541 -1.16 -10.95 -12.89
C GLY A 541 -2.38 -11.08 -13.77
N VAL A 542 -3.52 -10.66 -13.22
CA VAL A 542 -4.79 -10.71 -13.94
C VAL A 542 -4.73 -9.84 -15.19
N LYS A 543 -5.06 -10.37 -16.37
CA LYS A 543 -5.09 -9.61 -17.63
C LYS A 543 -6.11 -8.46 -17.59
N TYR A 544 -7.16 -8.60 -16.79
CA TYR A 544 -8.25 -7.62 -16.67
C TYR A 544 -8.51 -7.31 -15.20
N TYR A 545 -8.69 -6.03 -14.87
CA TYR A 545 -9.22 -5.67 -13.56
C TYR A 545 -10.75 -5.55 -13.66
N LYS A 546 -11.42 -6.16 -12.68
CA LYS A 546 -12.88 -6.25 -12.61
C LYS A 546 -13.44 -5.25 -11.61
N SER A 547 -14.65 -4.77 -11.87
CA SER A 547 -15.45 -4.02 -10.90
C SER A 547 -15.85 -4.94 -9.75
N PHE A 548 -16.35 -4.38 -8.65
CA PHE A 548 -16.92 -5.16 -7.54
C PHE A 548 -18.12 -6.05 -7.97
N ARG A 549 -18.68 -5.82 -9.17
CA ARG A 549 -19.75 -6.62 -9.77
C ARG A 549 -19.23 -7.71 -10.71
N GLY A 550 -17.92 -7.83 -10.87
CA GLY A 550 -17.27 -8.77 -11.79
C GLY A 550 -17.15 -8.28 -13.24
N GLU A 551 -17.58 -7.05 -13.55
CA GLU A 551 -17.50 -6.48 -14.91
C GLU A 551 -16.07 -6.05 -15.24
N THR A 552 -15.56 -6.38 -16.42
CA THR A 552 -14.24 -5.94 -16.87
C THR A 552 -14.22 -4.42 -17.06
N LEU A 553 -13.41 -3.71 -16.26
CA LEU A 553 -13.25 -2.26 -16.34
C LEU A 553 -12.11 -1.84 -17.27
N GLY A 554 -11.09 -2.70 -17.41
CA GLY A 554 -9.97 -2.44 -18.30
C GLY A 554 -8.93 -3.55 -18.28
N TYR A 555 -7.93 -3.38 -19.14
CA TYR A 555 -6.81 -4.30 -19.29
C TYR A 555 -5.66 -3.88 -18.36
N THR A 556 -5.03 -4.84 -17.67
CA THR A 556 -3.80 -4.58 -16.92
C THR A 556 -2.60 -4.85 -17.83
N ARG A 557 -1.56 -4.02 -17.69
CA ARG A 557 -0.35 -4.09 -18.54
C ARG A 557 0.87 -4.62 -17.80
N PHE A 558 0.66 -5.28 -16.66
CA PHE A 558 1.76 -5.62 -15.75
C PHE A 558 2.35 -6.99 -15.98
N GLN A 559 1.56 -7.99 -16.40
CA GLN A 559 2.05 -9.35 -16.62
C GLN A 559 3.19 -9.36 -17.64
N GLY A 560 4.29 -10.06 -17.32
CA GLY A 560 5.43 -10.18 -18.20
C GLY A 560 6.77 -10.25 -17.47
N VAL A 561 7.84 -10.17 -18.26
CA VAL A 561 9.23 -10.22 -17.81
C VAL A 561 9.87 -8.84 -17.97
N TYR A 562 10.52 -8.37 -16.92
CA TYR A 562 11.25 -7.11 -16.87
C TYR A 562 12.74 -7.41 -16.74
N LEU A 563 13.48 -7.16 -17.82
CA LEU A 563 14.91 -7.44 -17.92
C LEU A 563 15.73 -6.17 -17.65
N PRO A 564 16.89 -6.25 -16.98
CA PRO A 564 17.77 -5.10 -16.75
C PRO A 564 18.61 -4.74 -18.00
N LEU A 565 17.94 -4.44 -19.12
CA LEU A 565 18.50 -4.32 -20.47
C LEU A 565 19.55 -3.22 -20.66
N LEU A 566 19.58 -2.22 -19.78
CA LEU A 566 20.56 -1.12 -19.86
C LEU A 566 21.89 -1.47 -19.17
N TRP A 567 21.97 -2.62 -18.51
CA TRP A 567 23.23 -3.17 -18.01
C TRP A 567 23.88 -4.11 -19.02
N GLU A 568 25.19 -4.32 -18.87
CA GLU A 568 25.83 -5.47 -19.49
C GLU A 568 25.34 -6.77 -18.84
N GLN A 569 25.06 -7.80 -19.65
CA GLN A 569 24.52 -9.08 -19.16
C GLN A 569 25.40 -9.75 -18.09
N SER A 570 26.73 -9.56 -18.17
CA SER A 570 27.71 -10.09 -17.21
C SER A 570 27.62 -9.42 -15.84
N PHE A 571 27.05 -8.22 -15.75
CA PHE A 571 26.84 -7.49 -14.51
C PHE A 571 25.58 -7.94 -13.77
N CYS A 572 24.69 -8.68 -14.43
CA CYS A 572 23.39 -9.09 -13.91
C CYS A 572 23.34 -10.56 -13.49
N TRP A 573 22.57 -10.84 -12.46
CA TRP A 573 22.24 -12.20 -12.04
C TRP A 573 21.09 -12.77 -12.86
N LYS A 574 21.18 -14.06 -13.19
CA LYS A 574 20.16 -14.78 -13.98
C LYS A 574 18.96 -15.27 -13.19
N SER A 575 19.08 -15.37 -11.86
CA SER A 575 17.99 -15.81 -10.98
C SER A 575 16.96 -14.68 -10.88
N PRO A 576 15.68 -14.85 -11.27
CA PRO A 576 14.68 -13.79 -11.19
C PRO A 576 14.01 -13.70 -9.81
N ILE A 577 13.22 -12.66 -9.55
CA ILE A 577 12.17 -12.67 -8.52
C ILE A 577 10.78 -12.71 -9.17
N ALA A 578 9.77 -13.19 -8.44
CA ALA A 578 8.39 -13.27 -8.92
C ALA A 578 7.46 -12.38 -8.09
N LEU A 579 6.57 -11.65 -8.76
CA LEU A 579 5.55 -10.80 -8.16
C LEU A 579 4.17 -11.16 -8.69
N GLY A 580 3.17 -11.12 -7.82
CA GLY A 580 1.75 -11.23 -8.15
C GLY A 580 1.14 -9.85 -8.32
N TYR A 581 0.29 -9.66 -9.33
CA TYR A 581 -0.47 -8.43 -9.52
C TYR A 581 -1.97 -8.69 -9.63
N THR A 582 -2.73 -8.10 -8.71
CA THR A 582 -4.19 -8.12 -8.71
C THR A 582 -4.73 -6.68 -8.74
N ARG A 583 -5.88 -6.40 -8.10
CA ARG A 583 -6.69 -5.17 -8.17
C ARG A 583 -5.95 -3.89 -7.73
N GLY A 584 -4.92 -3.48 -8.47
CA GLY A 584 -4.05 -2.36 -8.13
C GLY A 584 -3.01 -2.69 -7.04
N HIS A 585 -2.71 -3.96 -6.81
CA HIS A 585 -1.91 -4.41 -5.67
C HIS A 585 -0.84 -5.42 -6.09
N PHE A 586 0.37 -5.25 -5.56
CA PHE A 586 1.48 -6.18 -5.75
C PHE A 586 1.69 -7.04 -4.50
N SER A 587 2.02 -8.32 -4.71
CA SER A 587 2.41 -9.26 -3.66
C SER A 587 3.69 -9.99 -4.07
N ALA A 588 4.56 -10.31 -3.11
CA ALA A 588 5.70 -11.17 -3.38
C ALA A 588 5.20 -12.61 -3.61
N LEU A 589 5.67 -13.26 -4.67
CA LEU A 589 5.42 -14.69 -4.92
C LEU A 589 6.70 -15.46 -4.63
N VAL A 590 6.67 -16.27 -3.58
CA VAL A 590 7.84 -17.02 -3.10
C VAL A 590 7.54 -18.50 -3.08
N ALA A 591 8.54 -19.33 -3.32
CA ALA A 591 8.42 -20.77 -3.15
C ALA A 591 8.80 -21.20 -1.72
N MET A 592 8.52 -22.46 -1.41
CA MET A 592 9.04 -23.13 -0.21
C MET A 592 10.38 -23.77 -0.53
N GLU A 593 11.29 -23.81 0.44
CA GLU A 593 12.52 -24.56 0.34
C GLU A 593 12.22 -26.07 0.29
N ASN A 594 12.91 -26.80 -0.58
CA ASN A 594 12.91 -28.25 -0.53
C ASN A 594 13.99 -28.72 0.44
N ASP A 595 13.59 -29.50 1.45
CA ASP A 595 14.54 -30.35 2.15
C ASP A 595 14.91 -31.50 1.21
N GLY A 596 16.19 -31.61 0.84
CA GLY A 596 16.72 -32.67 -0.03
C GLY A 596 16.63 -34.08 0.58
N TYR A 597 15.46 -34.51 1.07
CA TYR A 597 15.17 -35.76 1.77
C TYR A 597 15.43 -37.03 0.95
N GLY A 598 15.85 -36.90 -0.32
CA GLY A 598 16.35 -38.03 -1.11
C GLY A 598 17.66 -38.66 -0.58
N ASN A 599 18.40 -37.99 0.32
CA ASN A 599 19.72 -38.45 0.77
C ASN A 599 19.92 -38.45 2.30
N ARG A 600 18.91 -38.85 3.11
CA ARG A 600 19.16 -39.30 4.50
C ARG A 600 19.82 -40.70 4.53
N GLY A 601 20.98 -40.82 3.88
CA GLY A 601 21.97 -41.84 4.20
C GLY A 601 22.88 -41.30 5.29
N ALA A 602 23.05 -42.02 6.39
CA ALA A 602 24.03 -41.70 7.42
C ALA A 602 25.46 -41.79 6.83
N GLY A 603 25.93 -40.69 6.24
CA GLY A 603 27.25 -40.60 5.62
C GLY A 603 27.58 -39.15 5.34
N ALA A 604 28.80 -38.74 5.66
CA ALA A 604 29.32 -37.42 5.34
C ALA A 604 29.29 -37.21 3.81
N ASN A 605 28.22 -36.61 3.31
CA ASN A 605 28.08 -36.31 1.90
C ASN A 605 28.76 -34.95 1.65
N LEU A 606 29.92 -34.99 0.98
CA LEU A 606 30.77 -33.83 0.72
C LEU A 606 30.38 -33.07 -0.57
N ASN A 607 29.26 -33.43 -1.21
CA ASN A 607 28.78 -32.77 -2.41
C ASN A 607 28.17 -31.41 -2.08
N THR A 608 28.82 -30.35 -2.57
CA THR A 608 28.42 -28.94 -2.37
C THR A 608 27.19 -28.52 -3.18
N ASP A 609 26.70 -29.37 -4.08
CA ASP A 609 25.54 -29.10 -4.96
C ASP A 609 24.21 -29.58 -4.35
N ASP A 610 24.25 -30.41 -3.29
CA ASP A 610 23.05 -31.01 -2.67
C ASP A 610 22.23 -29.99 -1.83
N ASP A 611 22.73 -28.78 -1.61
CA ASP A 611 22.07 -27.71 -0.82
C ASP A 611 21.46 -26.59 -1.70
N VAL A 612 21.34 -26.81 -3.02
CA VAL A 612 20.75 -25.82 -3.95
C VAL A 612 19.28 -26.18 -4.20
N THR A 613 18.38 -25.30 -3.78
CA THR A 613 16.96 -25.38 -4.13
C THR A 613 16.71 -24.64 -5.43
N ILE A 614 15.90 -25.25 -6.31
CA ILE A 614 15.55 -24.67 -7.62
C ILE A 614 14.04 -24.53 -7.69
N THR A 615 13.58 -23.29 -7.85
CA THR A 615 12.19 -22.97 -8.15
C THR A 615 12.04 -22.72 -9.65
N PHE A 616 11.14 -23.45 -10.29
CA PHE A 616 10.83 -23.31 -11.71
C PHE A 616 9.68 -22.34 -11.93
N LEU A 617 9.97 -21.21 -12.56
CA LEU A 617 9.04 -20.11 -12.80
C LEU A 617 8.62 -20.09 -14.28
N PRO A 618 7.33 -20.32 -14.62
CA PRO A 618 6.90 -20.40 -16.01
C PRO A 618 7.08 -19.07 -16.77
N LEU A 619 7.73 -19.15 -17.93
CA LEU A 619 7.86 -18.02 -18.88
C LEU A 619 6.73 -18.00 -19.92
N VAL A 620 5.72 -18.83 -19.71
CA VAL A 620 4.50 -18.93 -20.52
C VAL A 620 3.27 -18.84 -19.61
N ASP A 621 2.14 -18.40 -20.14
CA ASP A 621 0.86 -18.50 -19.43
C ASP A 621 0.27 -19.93 -19.49
N SER A 622 -0.88 -20.13 -18.85
CA SER A 622 -1.58 -21.43 -18.82
C SER A 622 -2.03 -21.92 -20.21
N GLU A 623 -2.09 -21.03 -21.21
CA GLU A 623 -2.36 -21.35 -22.62
C GLU A 623 -1.08 -21.63 -23.41
N ARG A 624 0.07 -21.71 -22.74
CA ARG A 624 1.42 -21.88 -23.32
C ARG A 624 1.89 -20.70 -24.17
N LYS A 625 1.26 -19.53 -24.06
CA LYS A 625 1.72 -18.33 -24.74
C LYS A 625 2.89 -17.70 -24.00
N LEU A 626 3.96 -17.35 -24.71
CA LEU A 626 5.12 -16.67 -24.13
C LEU A 626 4.71 -15.38 -23.41
N LEU A 627 5.25 -15.19 -22.21
CA LEU A 627 5.05 -13.96 -21.46
C LEU A 627 5.71 -12.78 -22.18
N HIS A 628 5.03 -11.63 -22.16
CA HIS A 628 5.52 -10.40 -22.78
C HIS A 628 6.81 -9.92 -22.11
N ILE A 629 7.82 -9.53 -22.92
CA ILE A 629 9.04 -8.90 -22.43
C ILE A 629 8.89 -7.39 -22.53
N HIS A 630 8.94 -6.70 -21.40
CA HIS A 630 8.68 -5.26 -21.34
C HIS A 630 9.88 -4.43 -21.80
N PHE A 631 9.60 -3.26 -22.40
CA PHE A 631 10.59 -2.23 -22.78
C PHE A 631 11.67 -2.66 -23.78
N LEU A 632 11.36 -3.65 -24.63
CA LEU A 632 12.18 -3.95 -25.80
C LEU A 632 12.19 -2.77 -26.77
N SER A 633 13.37 -2.47 -27.30
CA SER A 633 13.52 -1.53 -28.40
C SER A 633 13.06 -2.14 -29.72
N ALA A 634 12.83 -1.29 -30.72
CA ALA A 634 12.47 -1.75 -32.07
C ALA A 634 13.44 -2.79 -32.67
N GLN A 635 14.70 -2.80 -32.24
CA GLN A 635 15.74 -3.73 -32.71
C GLN A 635 15.73 -5.07 -31.98
N GLU A 636 15.22 -5.11 -30.75
CA GLU A 636 15.12 -6.31 -29.92
C GLU A 636 13.77 -7.01 -30.09
N ILE A 637 12.76 -6.30 -30.61
CA ILE A 637 11.47 -6.88 -30.99
C ILE A 637 11.69 -7.87 -32.13
N GLY A 638 11.21 -9.09 -31.92
CA GLY A 638 11.39 -10.20 -32.85
C GLY A 638 10.22 -11.17 -32.82
N ASN A 639 10.36 -12.26 -33.58
CA ASN A 639 9.44 -13.38 -33.47
C ASN A 639 9.60 -14.11 -32.11
N GLU A 640 8.73 -15.08 -31.84
CA GLU A 640 8.73 -15.80 -30.56
C GLU A 640 10.07 -16.52 -30.27
N GLU A 641 10.72 -17.07 -31.31
CA GLU A 641 12.04 -17.72 -31.19
C GLU A 641 13.14 -16.73 -30.78
N GLN A 642 13.13 -15.52 -31.36
CA GLN A 642 14.06 -14.45 -30.98
C GLN A 642 13.81 -13.96 -29.55
N GLN A 643 12.55 -13.86 -29.13
CA GLN A 643 12.19 -13.50 -27.75
C GLN A 643 12.60 -14.59 -26.75
N GLU A 644 12.39 -15.87 -27.07
CA GLU A 644 12.88 -16.97 -26.24
C GLU A 644 14.41 -16.95 -26.13
N LYS A 645 15.11 -16.71 -27.24
CA LYS A 645 16.57 -16.58 -27.22
C LYS A 645 17.02 -15.44 -26.30
N LEU A 646 16.36 -14.29 -26.37
CA LEU A 646 16.63 -13.16 -25.48
C LEU A 646 16.40 -13.55 -24.00
N LEU A 647 15.30 -14.25 -23.69
CA LEU A 647 15.06 -14.74 -22.33
C LEU A 647 16.19 -15.67 -21.85
N ARG A 648 16.65 -16.60 -22.70
CA ARG A 648 17.77 -17.51 -22.40
C ARG A 648 19.10 -16.79 -22.20
N GLU A 649 19.28 -15.63 -22.83
CA GLU A 649 20.45 -14.79 -22.60
C GLU A 649 20.40 -14.11 -21.23
N TRP A 650 19.22 -13.78 -20.70
CA TRP A 650 19.08 -13.02 -19.44
C TRP A 650 18.67 -13.83 -18.22
N LEU A 651 18.14 -15.03 -18.41
CA LEU A 651 17.67 -15.96 -17.38
C LEU A 651 18.32 -17.33 -17.59
N ASP A 652 18.41 -18.11 -16.52
CA ASP A 652 18.76 -19.53 -16.64
C ASP A 652 17.47 -20.31 -16.94
N CYS A 653 17.29 -20.75 -18.19
CA CYS A 653 16.03 -21.32 -18.67
C CYS A 653 16.17 -22.79 -19.04
N CYS A 654 15.14 -23.58 -18.72
CA CYS A 654 14.98 -24.93 -19.24
C CYS A 654 13.55 -25.17 -19.75
N VAL A 655 13.35 -26.28 -20.44
CA VAL A 655 12.02 -26.76 -20.84
C VAL A 655 11.75 -28.03 -20.06
N THR A 656 10.66 -28.06 -19.32
CA THR A 656 10.27 -29.22 -18.52
C THR A 656 9.80 -30.39 -19.41
N GLU A 657 9.61 -31.57 -18.81
CA GLU A 657 9.06 -32.74 -19.53
C GLU A 657 7.65 -32.47 -20.07
N GLY A 658 6.85 -31.69 -19.32
CA GLY A 658 5.55 -31.16 -19.74
C GLY A 658 5.61 -30.04 -20.79
N ARG A 659 6.79 -29.81 -21.38
CA ARG A 659 7.07 -28.79 -22.40
C ARG A 659 6.77 -27.36 -21.94
N VAL A 660 7.01 -27.08 -20.67
CA VAL A 660 6.86 -25.71 -20.12
C VAL A 660 8.21 -25.02 -20.17
N LEU A 661 8.30 -23.90 -20.88
CA LEU A 661 9.47 -23.03 -20.80
C LEU A 661 9.46 -22.33 -19.42
N VAL A 662 10.53 -22.51 -18.65
CA VAL A 662 10.65 -21.99 -17.28
C VAL A 662 12.00 -21.31 -17.08
N ALA A 663 12.03 -20.30 -16.22
CA ALA A 663 13.23 -19.74 -15.62
C ALA A 663 13.51 -20.44 -14.28
N MET A 664 14.78 -20.69 -13.98
CA MET A 664 15.23 -21.27 -12.73
C MET A 664 15.63 -20.16 -11.74
N GLN A 665 14.89 -20.05 -10.65
CA GLN A 665 15.29 -19.29 -9.48
C GLN A 665 16.05 -20.23 -8.54
N LYS A 666 17.37 -20.07 -8.48
CA LYS A 666 18.24 -20.89 -7.61
C LYS A 666 18.47 -20.17 -6.28
N SER A 667 18.30 -20.90 -5.19
CA SER A 667 18.59 -20.49 -3.81
C SER A 667 19.47 -21.55 -3.14
N SER A 668 20.20 -21.16 -2.09
CA SER A 668 21.01 -22.11 -1.33
C SER A 668 21.04 -21.71 0.13
N ARG A 669 20.70 -22.65 1.02
CA ARG A 669 20.69 -22.41 2.48
C ARG A 669 22.02 -21.87 3.00
N ARG A 670 23.15 -22.33 2.45
CA ARG A 670 24.49 -21.84 2.83
C ARG A 670 24.79 -20.41 2.39
N ARG A 671 24.09 -19.92 1.36
CA ARG A 671 24.25 -18.57 0.81
C ARG A 671 23.18 -17.60 1.33
N ASN A 672 22.24 -18.07 2.15
CA ASN A 672 21.24 -17.21 2.77
C ASN A 672 21.93 -16.16 3.67
N HIS A 673 21.43 -14.93 3.60
CA HIS A 673 22.02 -13.83 4.36
C HIS A 673 21.82 -14.07 5.87
N PRO A 674 22.86 -14.02 6.73
CA PRO A 674 22.76 -14.41 8.14
C PRO A 674 21.67 -13.69 8.93
N LEU A 675 21.47 -12.39 8.68
CA LEU A 675 20.42 -11.61 9.34
C LEU A 675 19.00 -12.06 8.91
N VAL A 676 18.83 -12.47 7.65
CA VAL A 676 17.55 -12.96 7.14
C VAL A 676 17.26 -14.32 7.75
N THR A 677 18.25 -15.22 7.78
CA THR A 677 18.14 -16.52 8.47
C THR A 677 17.75 -16.34 9.93
N GLN A 678 18.42 -15.45 10.67
CA GLN A 678 18.10 -15.19 12.07
C GLN A 678 16.67 -14.63 12.25
N MET A 679 16.19 -13.81 11.31
CA MET A 679 14.84 -13.24 11.36
C MET A 679 13.79 -14.33 11.14
N VAL A 680 14.01 -15.20 10.16
CA VAL A 680 13.13 -16.32 9.85
C VAL A 680 13.09 -17.33 11.00
N GLU A 681 14.23 -17.67 11.61
CA GLU A 681 14.28 -18.57 12.78
C GLU A 681 13.47 -18.02 13.97
N LYS A 682 13.65 -16.74 14.32
CA LYS A 682 12.86 -16.12 15.39
C LYS A 682 11.36 -16.13 15.09
N TRP A 683 11.00 -15.98 13.81
CA TRP A 683 9.62 -16.05 13.37
C TRP A 683 9.07 -17.47 13.47
N LEU A 684 9.82 -18.50 13.07
CA LEU A 684 9.41 -19.90 13.23
C LEU A 684 9.30 -20.32 14.70
N ASP A 685 10.22 -19.87 15.56
CA ASP A 685 10.20 -20.18 17.00
C ASP A 685 8.86 -19.80 17.67
N ARG A 686 8.21 -18.72 17.20
CA ARG A 686 6.88 -18.34 17.65
C ARG A 686 5.86 -19.45 17.44
N TYR A 687 5.92 -20.15 16.31
CA TYR A 687 5.00 -21.23 15.95
C TYR A 687 5.42 -22.57 16.57
N ARG A 688 6.72 -22.87 16.63
CA ARG A 688 7.26 -24.06 17.31
C ARG A 688 6.89 -24.11 18.80
N GLN A 689 6.70 -22.95 19.44
CA GLN A 689 6.29 -22.85 20.85
C GLN A 689 4.78 -23.01 21.08
N ILE A 690 3.96 -23.04 20.03
CA ILE A 690 2.51 -23.26 20.17
C ILE A 690 2.28 -24.73 20.51
N ARG A 691 1.96 -24.99 21.78
CA ARG A 691 1.51 -26.33 22.19
C ARG A 691 0.06 -26.53 21.72
N PRO A 692 -0.29 -27.69 21.15
CA PRO A 692 -1.67 -28.00 20.85
C PRO A 692 -2.47 -27.92 22.15
N CYS A 693 -3.55 -27.14 22.14
CA CYS A 693 -4.52 -27.18 23.23
C CYS A 693 -5.14 -28.58 23.17
N THR A 694 -4.76 -29.45 24.10
CA THR A 694 -5.52 -30.66 24.36
C THR A 694 -6.92 -30.19 24.72
N SER A 695 -7.84 -30.29 23.78
CA SER A 695 -9.26 -30.30 24.10
C SER A 695 -9.41 -31.26 25.27
N LEU A 696 -10.05 -30.79 26.34
CA LEU A 696 -10.60 -31.65 27.38
C LEU A 696 -11.45 -32.69 26.66
N SER A 697 -10.85 -33.84 26.37
CA SER A 697 -11.58 -35.08 26.16
C SER A 697 -12.21 -35.33 27.51
N ASP A 698 -13.53 -35.29 27.55
CA ASP A 698 -14.30 -35.81 28.66
C ASP A 698 -13.70 -37.15 29.07
N GLY A 699 -13.53 -37.32 30.38
CA GLY A 699 -12.93 -38.52 30.95
C GLY A 699 -13.73 -39.74 30.54
N GLU A 700 -13.11 -40.60 29.75
CA GLU A 700 -13.40 -42.02 29.81
C GLU A 700 -12.34 -42.61 30.74
N GLU A 701 -12.82 -42.96 31.94
CA GLU A 701 -12.14 -43.87 32.85
C GLU A 701 -12.00 -45.21 32.11
N ASP A 702 -10.83 -45.50 31.57
CA ASP A 702 -10.49 -46.88 31.21
C ASP A 702 -10.04 -47.58 32.48
N GLU A 703 -10.98 -48.36 33.03
CA GLU A 703 -10.80 -49.30 34.12
C GLU A 703 -9.66 -50.28 33.81
N ASP A 704 -8.89 -50.56 34.86
CA ASP A 704 -7.92 -51.65 34.92
C ASP A 704 -8.59 -53.00 34.57
N ASP A 705 -8.08 -53.68 33.55
CA ASP A 705 -8.24 -55.14 33.41
C ASP A 705 -6.85 -55.77 33.46
N ASP A 706 -6.40 -56.04 34.69
CA ASP A 706 -5.61 -57.22 35.01
C ASP A 706 -6.53 -58.44 34.81
N ASP A 707 -6.24 -59.32 33.85
CA ASP A 707 -6.25 -60.79 34.04
C ASP A 707 -5.96 -61.57 32.73
N GLU A 708 -5.06 -62.55 32.87
CA GLU A 708 -4.63 -63.67 31.99
C GLU A 708 -3.60 -63.46 30.85
#